data_AF-A0A969P741-F1
#
_entry.id   AF-A0A969P741-F1
#
_cell.length_a   1.000
_cell.length_b   1.000
_cell.length_c   1.000
_cell.angle_alpha   90.00
_cell.angle_beta   90.00
_cell.angle_gamma   90.00
#
_symmetry.space_group_name_H-M   'P 1'
#
loop_
_entity.id
_entity.type
_entity.pdbx_description
1 polymer ?
#
loop_
_entity_poly.entity_id
_entity_poly.type
_entity_poly.pdbx_seq_one_letter_code
_entity_poly.pdbx_strand_id
1 'polypeptide(L)'
;HRAIQQMASFTQSDAERRQMSAENATLYAQLVFCCLHNGQSEAAFEYAVAAKGRAFVDLLHTARFDLATVGADQPELATMIKQRDALRTQIDALLTQLGRDSESSRGDGPPTLAAESTQRTAAQQQLQQLYAAYEDHWQAMTGRYPALTATERAPDLNAAAAQQLAHTLGATLVEYFQHDQGWCAFVVTAQGVRHVPLPAVNEDLLLAMIEWIIRVENHNARNERSKTDPLYDWYDAVIAPLELPRDRPLILAPFGALHILPLNVARNRESNAYLVDEYQLAFAPGLGALSVIWQQAQQTPARATPAEQPALLTVAYPGHNPQDKSYLHQVIPEASAIAAAFTHTGRCTPLHAAAATPTAVLTQARQHQLLHIGCHGLFNPEKPDESGLVLHDGRLTIQRIISEMHLAHADLVTLAACLSGRPALNRGDEAMSLAQSMLTAGARVVTGSLWSVDDTTTSVLFTDFYQQVASGTAPAIALAQATRTIRQQPQWQHPFYWAAFQVSGLAHQPSARPTRTTPPASSLATAEQAHLQAISRGGKSMSNDAQQHADDLFEIAILRLDELYDDASVLLRKAGAAQLTQIMERVNQLAQDTAALADDDETGLLDVVNQLLNLIEEDATLRERLIPADTDIAAARAQRTVTQHVAAQSQKEQKRAAHIAECKQTIHNDMRRVCTEFRRLLQQPTAPTAPSKRP
;
A
#
# COMPACT_ATOMS: atom_id res chain seq x y z
N HIS A 1 -6.60 2.73 31.64
CA HIS A 1 -6.82 1.40 31.01
C HIS A 1 -8.19 0.80 31.35
N ARG A 2 -8.46 0.28 32.57
CA ARG A 2 -9.77 -0.38 32.88
C ARG A 2 -11.01 0.47 32.54
N ALA A 3 -10.96 1.79 32.77
CA ALA A 3 -12.04 2.70 32.37
C ALA A 3 -12.23 2.77 30.85
N ILE A 4 -11.13 2.79 30.08
CA ILE A 4 -11.17 2.73 28.60
C ILE A 4 -11.77 1.40 28.15
N GLN A 5 -11.38 0.30 28.80
CA GLN A 5 -11.95 -1.02 28.49
C GLN A 5 -13.46 -1.07 28.73
N GLN A 6 -13.93 -0.44 29.82
CA GLN A 6 -15.36 -0.34 30.12
C GLN A 6 -16.09 0.56 29.12
N MET A 7 -15.56 1.74 28.82
CA MET A 7 -16.14 2.65 27.82
C MET A 7 -16.23 2.00 26.44
N ALA A 8 -15.20 1.25 26.05
CA ALA A 8 -15.16 0.54 24.77
C ALA A 8 -16.30 -0.46 24.61
N SER A 9 -16.70 -1.14 25.70
CA SER A 9 -17.79 -2.11 25.67
C SER A 9 -19.17 -1.51 25.35
N PHE A 10 -19.31 -0.18 25.42
CA PHE A 10 -20.55 0.55 25.11
C PHE A 10 -20.55 1.19 23.71
N THR A 11 -19.45 1.13 22.96
CA THR A 11 -19.35 1.71 21.61
C THR A 11 -20.06 0.82 20.58
N GLN A 12 -20.89 1.45 19.75
CA GLN A 12 -21.79 0.74 18.82
C GLN A 12 -21.29 0.72 17.36
N SER A 13 -20.34 1.60 17.01
CA SER A 13 -19.75 1.67 15.66
C SER A 13 -18.25 1.44 15.62
N ASP A 14 -17.76 0.90 14.50
CA ASP A 14 -16.32 0.69 14.24
C ASP A 14 -15.56 2.03 14.11
N ALA A 15 -16.24 3.10 13.69
CA ALA A 15 -15.67 4.44 13.59
C ALA A 15 -15.39 5.03 14.98
N GLU A 16 -16.35 4.94 15.91
CA GLU A 16 -16.17 5.38 17.30
C GLU A 16 -15.05 4.59 18.00
N ARG A 17 -14.95 3.28 17.75
CA ARG A 17 -13.86 2.46 18.32
C ARG A 17 -12.49 2.89 17.83
N ARG A 18 -12.35 3.17 16.52
CA ARG A 18 -11.11 3.69 15.94
C ARG A 18 -10.76 5.06 16.52
N GLN A 19 -11.74 5.97 16.64
CA GLN A 19 -11.54 7.28 17.25
C GLN A 19 -11.08 7.17 18.71
N MET A 20 -11.76 6.36 19.51
CA MET A 20 -11.39 6.14 20.91
C MET A 20 -10.01 5.47 21.05
N SER A 21 -9.65 4.55 20.15
CA SER A 21 -8.29 3.99 20.07
C SER A 21 -7.25 5.08 19.80
N ALA A 22 -7.51 5.95 18.82
CA ALA A 22 -6.66 7.08 18.47
C ALA A 22 -6.50 8.10 19.61
N GLU A 23 -7.58 8.43 20.32
CA GLU A 23 -7.57 9.36 21.47
C GLU A 23 -6.78 8.81 22.66
N ASN A 24 -6.78 7.49 22.84
CA ASN A 24 -6.09 6.84 23.95
C ASN A 24 -4.64 6.42 23.63
N ALA A 25 -4.18 6.58 22.40
CA ALA A 25 -2.85 6.15 21.96
C ALA A 25 -1.71 6.72 22.85
N THR A 26 -1.74 8.02 23.14
CA THR A 26 -0.75 8.68 24.01
C THR A 26 -0.77 8.10 25.43
N LEU A 27 -1.95 7.79 25.97
CA LEU A 27 -2.04 7.20 27.31
C LEU A 27 -1.38 5.82 27.34
N TYR A 28 -1.57 5.00 26.31
CA TYR A 28 -0.90 3.70 26.23
C TYR A 28 0.61 3.84 26.13
N ALA A 29 1.12 4.79 25.33
CA ALA A 29 2.55 5.09 25.26
C ALA A 29 3.13 5.44 26.65
N GLN A 30 2.42 6.25 27.44
CA GLN A 30 2.78 6.58 28.81
C GLN A 30 2.71 5.40 29.77
N LEU A 31 1.67 4.56 29.67
CA LEU A 31 1.50 3.38 30.51
C LEU A 31 2.64 2.38 30.28
N VAL A 32 2.98 2.10 29.02
CA VAL A 32 4.10 1.23 28.65
C VAL A 32 5.40 1.78 29.24
N PHE A 33 5.69 3.07 29.06
CA PHE A 33 6.87 3.71 29.63
C PHE A 33 6.92 3.58 31.17
N CYS A 34 5.83 3.90 31.87
CA CYS A 34 5.76 3.80 33.32
C CYS A 34 5.96 2.36 33.83
N CYS A 35 5.41 1.36 33.16
CA CYS A 35 5.62 -0.03 33.51
C CYS A 35 7.09 -0.44 33.32
N LEU A 36 7.71 -0.07 32.20
CA LEU A 36 9.12 -0.35 31.94
C LEU A 36 10.04 0.32 32.96
N HIS A 37 9.77 1.59 33.31
CA HIS A 37 10.54 2.33 34.32
C HIS A 37 10.47 1.67 35.72
N ASN A 38 9.36 1.01 36.04
CA ASN A 38 9.18 0.28 37.29
C ASN A 38 9.59 -1.20 37.22
N GLY A 39 10.24 -1.64 36.13
CA GLY A 39 10.68 -3.03 35.95
C GLY A 39 9.55 -4.03 35.65
N GLN A 40 8.35 -3.55 35.31
CA GLN A 40 7.16 -4.37 35.04
C GLN A 40 7.04 -4.70 33.55
N SER A 41 7.98 -5.50 33.03
CA SER A 41 8.08 -5.79 31.60
C SER A 41 6.86 -6.53 31.02
N GLU A 42 6.26 -7.45 31.77
CA GLU A 42 5.06 -8.18 31.31
C GLU A 42 3.85 -7.24 31.21
N ALA A 43 3.63 -6.37 32.20
CA ALA A 43 2.55 -5.39 32.14
C ALA A 43 2.77 -4.38 30.99
N ALA A 44 4.02 -3.98 30.76
CA ALA A 44 4.36 -3.12 29.61
C ALA A 44 4.02 -3.80 28.27
N PHE A 45 4.35 -5.09 28.13
CA PHE A 45 3.97 -5.89 26.97
C PHE A 45 2.46 -5.93 26.77
N GLU A 46 1.70 -6.21 27.82
CA GLU A 46 0.23 -6.28 27.76
C GLU A 46 -0.39 -4.96 27.29
N TYR A 47 0.12 -3.83 27.79
CA TYR A 47 -0.34 -2.51 27.34
C TYR A 47 0.09 -2.20 25.91
N ALA A 48 1.29 -2.60 25.48
CA ALA A 48 1.74 -2.42 24.10
C ALA A 48 0.87 -3.19 23.11
N VAL A 49 0.54 -4.46 23.42
CA VAL A 49 -0.36 -5.26 22.59
C VAL A 49 -1.79 -4.70 22.61
N ALA A 50 -2.29 -4.26 23.78
CA ALA A 50 -3.64 -3.71 23.90
C ALA A 50 -3.82 -2.35 23.19
N ALA A 51 -2.73 -1.60 23.01
CA ALA A 51 -2.72 -0.30 22.36
C ALA A 51 -2.85 -0.38 20.83
N LYS A 52 -2.58 -1.55 20.25
CA LYS A 52 -2.30 -1.69 18.82
C LYS A 52 -3.49 -2.17 18.03
N GLY A 53 -4.00 -1.32 17.13
CA GLY A 53 -5.04 -1.71 16.17
C GLY A 53 -6.26 -2.35 16.83
N ARG A 54 -6.72 -1.75 17.95
CA ARG A 54 -7.71 -2.38 18.82
C ARG A 54 -9.05 -2.60 18.12
N ALA A 55 -9.50 -1.63 17.33
CA ALA A 55 -10.73 -1.77 16.56
C ALA A 55 -10.59 -2.89 15.51
N PHE A 56 -9.41 -3.00 14.87
CA PHE A 56 -9.10 -4.10 13.97
C PHE A 56 -9.12 -5.47 14.67
N VAL A 57 -8.55 -5.59 15.88
CA VAL A 57 -8.55 -6.85 16.65
C VAL A 57 -9.97 -7.26 17.08
N ASP A 58 -10.81 -6.31 17.46
CA ASP A 58 -12.21 -6.58 17.82
C ASP A 58 -13.04 -6.99 16.61
N LEU A 59 -12.80 -6.34 15.47
CA LEU A 59 -13.41 -6.69 14.19
C LEU A 59 -12.96 -8.07 13.69
N LEU A 60 -11.71 -8.44 13.93
CA LEU A 60 -11.22 -9.81 13.70
C LEU A 60 -11.95 -10.82 14.59
N HIS A 61 -12.09 -10.52 15.89
CA HIS A 61 -12.62 -11.46 16.87
C HIS A 61 -14.11 -11.77 16.70
N THR A 62 -14.88 -10.76 16.32
CA THR A 62 -16.31 -10.93 16.12
C THR A 62 -16.55 -11.89 14.94
N ALA A 63 -17.07 -13.09 15.24
CA ALA A 63 -17.39 -14.09 14.22
C ALA A 63 -18.34 -13.48 13.18
N ARG A 64 -17.87 -13.35 11.94
CA ARG A 64 -18.67 -12.68 10.90
C ARG A 64 -19.93 -13.45 10.59
N PHE A 65 -21.05 -12.77 10.74
CA PHE A 65 -22.33 -13.19 10.22
C PHE A 65 -22.28 -13.23 8.69
N ASP A 66 -22.74 -14.32 8.11
CA ASP A 66 -23.12 -14.31 6.70
C ASP A 66 -24.42 -13.53 6.59
N LEU A 67 -24.35 -12.31 6.04
CA LEU A 67 -25.52 -11.43 5.87
C LEU A 67 -26.66 -12.12 5.11
N ALA A 68 -26.33 -13.06 4.20
CA ALA A 68 -27.33 -13.87 3.51
C ALA A 68 -28.05 -14.83 4.46
N THR A 69 -27.35 -15.34 5.48
CA THR A 69 -27.94 -16.20 6.53
C THR A 69 -28.71 -15.41 7.57
N VAL A 70 -28.23 -14.24 8.01
CA VAL A 70 -28.91 -13.45 9.06
C VAL A 70 -30.15 -12.74 8.52
N GLY A 71 -30.13 -12.32 7.25
CA GLY A 71 -31.31 -11.76 6.59
C GLY A 71 -32.44 -12.78 6.41
N ALA A 72 -32.15 -14.09 6.39
CA ALA A 72 -33.16 -15.12 6.18
C ALA A 72 -34.25 -15.14 7.27
N ASP A 73 -33.87 -14.84 8.51
CA ASP A 73 -34.76 -14.87 9.67
C ASP A 73 -35.31 -13.49 10.07
N GLN A 74 -34.89 -12.42 9.36
CA GLN A 74 -35.22 -11.03 9.68
C GLN A 74 -35.64 -10.26 8.41
N PRO A 75 -36.95 -10.18 8.07
CA PRO A 75 -37.42 -9.64 6.80
C PRO A 75 -37.10 -8.15 6.60
N GLU A 76 -37.05 -7.38 7.69
CA GLU A 76 -36.66 -5.97 7.65
C GLU A 76 -35.16 -5.81 7.34
N LEU A 77 -34.30 -6.61 7.99
CA LEU A 77 -32.87 -6.66 7.69
C LEU A 77 -32.62 -7.11 6.25
N ALA A 78 -33.32 -8.13 5.75
CA ALA A 78 -33.24 -8.55 4.36
C ALA A 78 -33.59 -7.43 3.37
N THR A 79 -34.56 -6.58 3.73
CA THR A 79 -34.93 -5.41 2.91
C THR A 79 -33.83 -4.35 2.92
N MET A 80 -33.24 -4.08 4.09
CA MET A 80 -32.10 -3.17 4.20
C MET A 80 -30.88 -3.70 3.44
N ILE A 81 -30.58 -5.00 3.50
CA ILE A 81 -29.51 -5.62 2.70
C ILE A 81 -29.77 -5.42 1.20
N LYS A 82 -31.00 -5.66 0.71
CA LYS A 82 -31.36 -5.41 -0.69
C LYS A 82 -31.18 -3.94 -1.11
N GLN A 83 -31.53 -2.99 -0.24
CA GLN A 83 -31.35 -1.56 -0.51
C GLN A 83 -29.86 -1.18 -0.57
N ARG A 84 -29.05 -1.72 0.34
CA ARG A 84 -27.59 -1.60 0.31
C ARG A 84 -27.01 -2.11 -1.01
N ASP A 85 -27.42 -3.31 -1.42
CA ASP A 85 -26.93 -3.95 -2.66
C ASP A 85 -27.36 -3.16 -3.91
N ALA A 86 -28.55 -2.55 -3.90
CA ALA A 86 -29.03 -1.69 -4.96
C ALA A 86 -28.23 -0.38 -5.07
N LEU A 87 -27.93 0.28 -3.94
CA LEU A 87 -27.06 1.46 -3.90
C LEU A 87 -25.65 1.10 -4.42
N ARG A 88 -25.11 -0.04 -3.99
CA ARG A 88 -23.81 -0.54 -4.47
C ARG A 88 -23.81 -0.78 -5.98
N THR A 89 -24.86 -1.42 -6.52
CA THR A 89 -24.96 -1.69 -7.96
C THR A 89 -24.95 -0.39 -8.77
N GLN A 90 -25.57 0.67 -8.26
CA GLN A 90 -25.52 2.00 -8.89
C GLN A 90 -24.13 2.63 -8.83
N ILE A 91 -23.42 2.50 -7.70
CA ILE A 91 -22.03 2.95 -7.55
C ILE A 91 -21.13 2.23 -8.56
N ASP A 92 -21.19 0.90 -8.62
CA ASP A 92 -20.34 0.10 -9.50
C ASP A 92 -20.64 0.40 -10.99
N ALA A 93 -21.90 0.59 -11.36
CA ALA A 93 -22.29 0.99 -12.70
C ALA A 93 -21.73 2.36 -13.09
N LEU A 94 -21.80 3.34 -12.17
CA LEU A 94 -21.33 4.70 -12.41
C LEU A 94 -19.79 4.77 -12.45
N LEU A 95 -19.10 3.99 -11.61
CA LEU A 95 -17.64 3.82 -11.67
C LEU A 95 -17.22 3.18 -12.99
N THR A 96 -17.95 2.16 -13.46
CA THR A 96 -17.70 1.51 -14.75
C THR A 96 -17.89 2.50 -15.90
N GLN A 97 -18.93 3.34 -15.83
CA GLN A 97 -19.16 4.40 -16.80
C GLN A 97 -18.02 5.43 -16.80
N LEU A 98 -17.66 5.96 -15.63
CA LEU A 98 -16.55 6.91 -15.47
C LEU A 98 -15.20 6.35 -15.95
N GLY A 99 -14.98 5.05 -15.75
CA GLY A 99 -13.82 4.33 -16.29
C GLY A 99 -13.83 4.33 -17.82
N ARG A 100 -14.94 3.87 -18.43
CA ARG A 100 -15.10 3.82 -19.89
C ARG A 100 -15.05 5.19 -20.56
N ASP A 101 -15.60 6.22 -19.94
CA ASP A 101 -15.61 7.60 -20.47
C ASP A 101 -14.21 8.24 -20.43
N SER A 102 -13.37 7.85 -19.46
CA SER A 102 -11.98 8.29 -19.41
C SER A 102 -11.11 7.64 -20.50
N GLU A 103 -11.50 6.45 -20.97
CA GLU A 103 -10.86 5.72 -22.06
C GLU A 103 -11.40 6.14 -23.45
N SER A 104 -12.70 6.44 -23.58
CA SER A 104 -13.33 6.83 -24.86
C SER A 104 -12.91 8.22 -25.35
N SER A 105 -12.57 9.13 -24.43
CA SER A 105 -11.99 10.45 -24.75
C SER A 105 -10.56 10.38 -25.36
N ARG A 106 -9.97 9.18 -25.48
CA ARG A 106 -8.69 8.94 -26.17
C ARG A 106 -8.83 8.49 -27.64
N GLY A 107 -10.05 8.31 -28.15
CA GLY A 107 -10.31 7.97 -29.56
C GLY A 107 -10.29 9.18 -30.50
N ASP A 108 -9.84 8.98 -31.75
CA ASP A 108 -9.52 10.00 -32.78
C ASP A 108 -10.72 10.84 -33.34
N GLY A 109 -11.58 11.39 -32.48
CA GLY A 109 -12.64 12.35 -32.85
C GLY A 109 -12.53 13.68 -32.09
N PRO A 110 -12.94 14.83 -32.65
CA PRO A 110 -12.89 16.10 -31.93
C PRO A 110 -13.86 16.06 -30.73
N PRO A 111 -13.37 16.25 -29.50
CA PRO A 111 -14.22 16.22 -28.31
C PRO A 111 -15.09 17.47 -28.22
N THR A 112 -16.36 17.29 -27.90
CA THR A 112 -17.20 18.38 -27.37
C THR A 112 -16.84 18.60 -25.89
N LEU A 113 -15.68 19.23 -25.64
CA LEU A 113 -15.03 19.38 -24.32
C LEU A 113 -15.94 19.94 -23.19
N ALA A 114 -16.94 20.77 -23.52
CA ALA A 114 -17.83 21.35 -22.53
C ALA A 114 -18.94 20.40 -22.04
N ALA A 115 -19.44 19.52 -22.92
CA ALA A 115 -20.50 18.57 -22.56
C ALA A 115 -19.94 17.36 -21.79
N GLU A 116 -18.77 16.87 -22.20
CA GLU A 116 -18.07 15.74 -21.56
C GLU A 116 -17.56 16.10 -20.15
N SER A 117 -17.02 17.32 -19.96
CA SER A 117 -16.63 17.81 -18.63
C SER A 117 -17.81 18.02 -17.68
N THR A 118 -18.94 18.53 -18.20
CA THR A 118 -20.17 18.69 -17.41
C THR A 118 -20.75 17.34 -17.02
N GLN A 119 -20.80 16.38 -17.94
CA GLN A 119 -21.31 15.03 -17.70
C GLN A 119 -20.41 14.26 -16.71
N ARG A 120 -19.09 14.40 -16.81
CA ARG A 120 -18.13 13.80 -15.87
C ARG A 120 -18.25 14.40 -14.47
N THR A 121 -18.37 15.72 -14.37
CA THR A 121 -18.58 16.42 -13.09
C THR A 121 -19.91 15.98 -12.45
N ALA A 122 -20.98 15.88 -13.24
CA ALA A 122 -22.29 15.40 -12.77
C ALA A 122 -22.22 13.94 -12.29
N ALA A 123 -21.52 13.07 -13.02
CA ALA A 123 -21.32 11.68 -12.63
C ALA A 123 -20.46 11.57 -11.35
N GLN A 124 -19.44 12.41 -11.16
CA GLN A 124 -18.67 12.47 -9.91
C GLN A 124 -19.52 12.95 -8.72
N GLN A 125 -20.36 13.96 -8.92
CA GLN A 125 -21.30 14.42 -7.89
C GLN A 125 -22.33 13.35 -7.54
N GLN A 126 -22.89 12.67 -8.53
CA GLN A 126 -23.80 11.55 -8.32
C GLN A 126 -23.12 10.39 -7.59
N LEU A 127 -21.86 10.10 -7.92
CA LEU A 127 -21.07 9.08 -7.22
C LEU A 127 -20.89 9.46 -5.74
N GLN A 128 -20.56 10.72 -5.45
CA GLN A 128 -20.44 11.21 -4.08
C GLN A 128 -21.76 11.11 -3.31
N GLN A 129 -22.90 11.41 -3.95
CA GLN A 129 -24.23 11.26 -3.36
C GLN A 129 -24.57 9.79 -3.08
N LEU A 130 -24.25 8.89 -4.00
CA LEU A 130 -24.48 7.46 -3.82
C LEU A 130 -23.62 6.89 -2.69
N TYR A 131 -22.36 7.31 -2.57
CA TYR A 131 -21.51 6.93 -1.43
C TYR A 131 -22.06 7.45 -0.11
N ALA A 132 -22.50 8.71 -0.05
CA ALA A 132 -23.12 9.25 1.15
C ALA A 132 -24.40 8.48 1.54
N ALA A 133 -25.27 8.19 0.57
CA ALA A 133 -26.48 7.40 0.78
C ALA A 133 -26.17 5.95 1.22
N TYR A 134 -25.13 5.35 0.64
CA TYR A 134 -24.66 4.02 1.04
C TYR A 134 -24.15 4.02 2.48
N GLU A 135 -23.36 5.02 2.88
CA GLU A 135 -22.83 5.14 4.22
C GLU A 135 -23.94 5.42 5.24
N ASP A 136 -24.85 6.37 4.97
CA ASP A 136 -26.01 6.65 5.82
C ASP A 136 -26.87 5.40 6.03
N HIS A 137 -27.07 4.62 4.95
CA HIS A 137 -27.82 3.37 5.02
C HIS A 137 -27.07 2.29 5.80
N TRP A 138 -25.75 2.19 5.63
CA TRP A 138 -24.91 1.29 6.41
C TRP A 138 -24.95 1.64 7.91
N GLN A 139 -24.81 2.92 8.26
CA GLN A 139 -24.93 3.41 9.64
C GLN A 139 -26.30 3.12 10.25
N ALA A 140 -27.37 3.29 9.47
CA ALA A 140 -28.73 2.94 9.90
C ALA A 140 -28.87 1.43 10.14
N MET A 141 -28.29 0.59 9.28
CA MET A 141 -28.26 -0.86 9.46
C MET A 141 -27.50 -1.25 10.73
N THR A 142 -26.29 -0.75 10.92
CA THR A 142 -25.43 -1.10 12.06
C THR A 142 -25.95 -0.55 13.39
N GLY A 143 -26.57 0.63 13.39
CA GLY A 143 -27.22 1.18 14.58
C GLY A 143 -28.45 0.38 15.01
N ARG A 144 -29.19 -0.20 14.05
CA ARG A 144 -30.39 -1.00 14.34
C ARG A 144 -30.09 -2.47 14.61
N TYR A 145 -29.04 -3.00 13.98
CA TYR A 145 -28.58 -4.37 14.14
C TYR A 145 -27.11 -4.35 14.58
N PRO A 146 -26.83 -4.15 15.89
CA PRO A 146 -25.46 -4.15 16.41
C PRO A 146 -24.68 -5.44 16.11
N ALA A 147 -25.38 -6.55 15.85
CA ALA A 147 -24.81 -7.81 15.34
C ALA A 147 -23.97 -7.63 14.06
N LEU A 148 -24.18 -6.55 13.29
CA LEU A 148 -23.46 -6.29 12.05
C LEU A 148 -22.12 -5.56 12.26
N THR A 149 -21.83 -5.08 13.46
CA THR A 149 -20.55 -4.50 13.86
C THR A 149 -19.81 -5.45 14.80
N ALA A 150 -18.61 -5.09 15.24
CA ALA A 150 -17.89 -5.88 16.22
C ALA A 150 -18.68 -5.98 17.55
N THR A 151 -19.50 -7.00 17.75
CA THR A 151 -20.34 -7.15 18.95
C THR A 151 -19.54 -7.53 20.19
N GLU A 152 -18.38 -8.13 20.00
CA GLU A 152 -17.56 -8.65 21.08
C GLU A 152 -16.16 -8.06 21.02
N ARG A 153 -15.65 -7.70 22.20
CA ARG A 153 -14.26 -7.27 22.36
C ARG A 153 -13.39 -8.50 22.49
N ALA A 154 -12.31 -8.57 21.70
CA ALA A 154 -11.36 -9.67 21.83
C ALA A 154 -10.76 -9.73 23.25
N PRO A 155 -10.44 -10.90 23.79
CA PRO A 155 -9.65 -10.95 25.01
C PRO A 155 -8.28 -10.30 24.79
N ASP A 156 -7.79 -9.57 25.79
CA ASP A 156 -6.41 -9.06 25.74
C ASP A 156 -5.42 -10.22 25.80
N LEU A 157 -4.35 -10.11 25.03
CA LEU A 157 -3.29 -11.11 25.02
C LEU A 157 -2.31 -10.82 26.18
N ASN A 158 -2.42 -11.59 27.26
CA ASN A 158 -1.47 -11.52 28.36
C ASN A 158 -0.15 -12.23 28.05
N ALA A 159 0.88 -11.99 28.87
CA ALA A 159 2.21 -12.56 28.67
C ALA A 159 2.20 -14.10 28.61
N ALA A 160 1.43 -14.77 29.47
CA ALA A 160 1.35 -16.23 29.51
C ALA A 160 0.69 -16.82 28.25
N ALA A 161 -0.39 -16.20 27.77
CA ALA A 161 -1.06 -16.59 26.54
C ALA A 161 -0.16 -16.34 25.30
N ALA A 162 0.61 -15.25 25.29
CA ALA A 162 1.58 -14.98 24.24
C ALA A 162 2.72 -16.01 24.21
N GLN A 163 3.24 -16.42 25.37
CA GLN A 163 4.23 -17.50 25.50
C GLN A 163 3.67 -18.83 24.99
N GLN A 164 2.43 -19.16 25.37
CA GLN A 164 1.76 -20.37 24.88
C GLN A 164 1.55 -20.33 23.37
N LEU A 165 1.20 -19.17 22.81
CA LEU A 165 1.09 -18.98 21.36
C LEU A 165 2.45 -19.20 20.68
N ALA A 166 3.53 -18.58 21.16
CA ALA A 166 4.89 -18.77 20.66
C ALA A 166 5.32 -20.25 20.70
N HIS A 167 5.07 -20.92 21.83
CA HIS A 167 5.34 -22.35 22.00
C HIS A 167 4.55 -23.20 20.99
N THR A 168 3.26 -22.94 20.83
CA THR A 168 2.38 -23.72 19.94
C THR A 168 2.75 -23.54 18.47
N LEU A 169 3.14 -22.32 18.08
CA LEU A 169 3.62 -22.03 16.73
C LEU A 169 5.06 -22.50 16.50
N GLY A 170 5.79 -22.86 17.56
CA GLY A 170 7.22 -23.16 17.49
C GLY A 170 8.05 -21.97 17.00
N ALA A 171 7.59 -20.74 17.22
CA ALA A 171 8.14 -19.51 16.63
C ALA A 171 8.64 -18.54 17.70
N THR A 172 9.57 -17.65 17.33
CA THR A 172 9.85 -16.43 18.09
C THR A 172 8.94 -15.32 17.58
N LEU A 173 8.22 -14.68 18.50
CA LEU A 173 7.34 -13.57 18.18
C LEU A 173 7.98 -12.27 18.66
N VAL A 174 7.86 -11.19 17.88
CA VAL A 174 8.38 -9.87 18.26
C VAL A 174 7.27 -8.84 18.12
N GLU A 175 6.94 -8.14 19.21
CA GLU A 175 6.03 -6.99 19.20
C GLU A 175 6.84 -5.70 19.30
N TYR A 176 6.84 -4.88 18.25
CA TYR A 176 7.46 -3.55 18.28
C TYR A 176 6.51 -2.52 18.87
N PHE A 177 7.05 -1.50 19.52
CA PHE A 177 6.25 -0.41 20.07
C PHE A 177 7.06 0.89 20.21
N GLN A 178 6.39 2.04 20.10
CA GLN A 178 6.96 3.34 20.43
C GLN A 178 6.26 3.92 21.65
N HIS A 179 7.02 4.18 22.71
CA HIS A 179 6.55 4.87 23.91
C HIS A 179 7.11 6.29 23.97
N ASP A 180 6.69 7.09 24.97
CA ASP A 180 7.03 8.52 25.11
C ASP A 180 8.53 8.85 25.21
N GLN A 181 9.41 7.86 25.34
CA GLN A 181 10.86 8.05 25.49
C GLN A 181 11.68 7.29 24.44
N GLY A 182 11.04 6.67 23.45
CA GLY A 182 11.73 5.98 22.37
C GLY A 182 11.05 4.69 21.92
N TRP A 183 11.80 3.92 21.15
CA TRP A 183 11.37 2.64 20.60
C TRP A 183 11.79 1.47 21.47
N CYS A 184 10.97 0.45 21.52
CA CYS A 184 11.30 -0.83 22.12
C CYS A 184 10.66 -1.99 21.34
N ALA A 185 11.08 -3.20 21.69
CA ALA A 185 10.44 -4.43 21.25
C ALA A 185 10.28 -5.40 22.41
N PHE A 186 9.30 -6.29 22.30
CA PHE A 186 9.07 -7.41 23.20
C PHE A 186 9.30 -8.71 22.44
N VAL A 187 10.35 -9.44 22.81
CA VAL A 187 10.66 -10.76 22.25
C VAL A 187 9.94 -11.81 23.09
N VAL A 188 9.00 -12.52 22.48
CA VAL A 188 8.20 -13.55 23.10
C VAL A 188 8.64 -14.93 22.61
N THR A 189 8.94 -15.79 23.56
CA THR A 189 9.35 -17.18 23.33
C THR A 189 8.58 -18.10 24.27
N ALA A 190 8.76 -19.42 24.14
CA ALA A 190 8.22 -20.37 25.11
C ALA A 190 8.79 -20.18 26.54
N GLN A 191 9.91 -19.46 26.69
CA GLN A 191 10.57 -19.23 27.97
C GLN A 191 10.09 -17.96 28.69
N GLY A 192 9.45 -17.03 27.99
CA GLY A 192 9.08 -15.74 28.57
C GLY A 192 8.94 -14.61 27.55
N VAL A 193 8.63 -13.44 28.09
CA VAL A 193 8.62 -12.15 27.37
C VAL A 193 9.83 -11.34 27.83
N ARG A 194 10.67 -10.91 26.88
CA ARG A 194 11.84 -10.07 27.14
C ARG A 194 11.66 -8.71 26.46
N HIS A 195 11.73 -7.65 27.26
CA HIS A 195 11.79 -6.27 26.76
C HIS A 195 13.20 -5.96 26.22
N VAL A 196 13.25 -5.27 25.08
CA VAL A 196 14.48 -4.81 24.43
C VAL A 196 14.32 -3.33 24.05
N PRO A 197 15.09 -2.41 24.64
CA PRO A 197 15.10 -1.02 24.19
C PRO A 197 15.80 -0.89 22.83
N LEU A 198 15.29 -0.03 21.96
CA LEU A 198 15.81 0.20 20.60
C LEU A 198 16.22 1.68 20.40
N PRO A 199 17.22 2.18 21.14
CA PRO A 199 17.58 3.61 21.15
C PRO A 199 18.15 4.11 19.81
N ALA A 200 18.62 3.21 18.95
CA ALA A 200 19.14 3.53 17.62
C ALA A 200 18.02 3.77 16.59
N VAL A 201 16.77 3.39 16.89
CA VAL A 201 15.62 3.72 16.05
C VAL A 201 15.22 5.15 16.37
N ASN A 202 15.70 6.09 15.55
CA ASN A 202 15.47 7.52 15.70
C ASN A 202 14.91 8.12 14.40
N GLU A 203 14.53 9.40 14.44
CA GLU A 203 13.93 10.10 13.30
C GLU A 203 14.84 10.08 12.07
N ASP A 204 16.15 10.28 12.24
CA ASP A 204 17.13 10.28 11.15
C ASP A 204 17.18 8.93 10.42
N LEU A 205 17.20 7.82 11.16
CA LEU A 205 17.20 6.48 10.58
C LEU A 205 15.86 6.16 9.87
N LEU A 206 14.74 6.56 10.47
CA LEU A 206 13.43 6.40 9.85
C LEU A 206 13.34 7.20 8.54
N LEU A 207 13.81 8.45 8.53
CA LEU A 207 13.88 9.28 7.33
C LEU A 207 14.80 8.67 6.26
N ALA A 208 15.98 8.19 6.63
CA ALA A 208 16.89 7.53 5.70
C ALA A 208 16.26 6.29 5.04
N MET A 209 15.46 5.53 5.79
CA MET A 209 14.70 4.40 5.26
C MET A 209 13.52 4.83 4.37
N ILE A 210 12.82 5.92 4.72
CA ILE A 210 11.77 6.49 3.86
C ILE A 210 12.37 6.93 2.51
N GLU A 211 13.47 7.68 2.53
CA GLU A 211 14.18 8.08 1.32
C GLU A 211 14.67 6.89 0.51
N TRP A 212 15.12 5.82 1.18
CA TRP A 212 15.50 4.57 0.52
C TRP A 212 14.32 3.95 -0.22
N ILE A 213 13.12 3.90 0.37
CA ILE A 213 11.91 3.42 -0.32
C ILE A 213 11.58 4.29 -1.52
N ILE A 214 11.59 5.61 -1.38
CA ILE A 214 11.31 6.55 -2.47
C ILE A 214 12.25 6.30 -3.66
N ARG A 215 13.55 6.08 -3.39
CA ARG A 215 14.53 5.72 -4.43
C ARG A 215 14.25 4.36 -5.07
N VAL A 216 13.86 3.36 -4.26
CA VAL A 216 13.54 2.02 -4.78
C VAL A 216 12.33 2.04 -5.71
N GLU A 217 11.32 2.84 -5.37
CA GLU A 217 10.11 3.03 -6.18
C GLU A 217 10.41 3.80 -7.48
N ASN A 218 11.29 4.81 -7.42
CA ASN A 218 11.63 5.65 -8.56
C ASN A 218 12.43 4.90 -9.64
N HIS A 219 11.85 4.74 -10.83
CA HIS A 219 12.47 4.03 -11.96
C HIS A 219 13.81 4.61 -12.41
N ASN A 220 13.97 5.93 -12.36
CA ASN A 220 15.17 6.62 -12.86
C ASN A 220 16.36 6.50 -11.90
N ALA A 221 16.08 6.37 -10.59
CA ALA A 221 17.10 6.28 -9.54
C ALA A 221 17.60 4.84 -9.27
N ARG A 222 16.98 3.80 -9.86
CA ARG A 222 17.32 2.37 -9.59
C ARG A 222 18.75 1.99 -9.95
N ASN A 223 19.35 2.71 -10.88
CA ASN A 223 20.72 2.48 -11.35
C ASN A 223 21.76 3.36 -10.65
N GLU A 224 21.32 4.29 -9.80
CA GLU A 224 22.21 5.18 -9.07
C GLU A 224 22.75 4.49 -7.82
N ARG A 225 24.07 4.32 -7.74
CA ARG A 225 24.72 3.80 -6.53
C ARG A 225 24.76 4.90 -5.47
N SER A 226 23.90 4.81 -4.46
CA SER A 226 24.04 5.60 -3.23
C SER A 226 25.36 5.27 -2.53
N LYS A 227 26.04 6.29 -1.98
CA LYS A 227 27.24 6.13 -1.14
C LYS A 227 26.94 5.59 0.26
N THR A 228 25.68 5.65 0.71
CA THR A 228 25.25 5.18 2.04
C THR A 228 23.95 4.37 1.91
N ASP A 229 24.06 3.06 2.11
CA ASP A 229 22.93 2.13 2.14
C ASP A 229 22.49 1.94 3.60
N PRO A 230 21.35 2.50 4.04
CA PRO A 230 20.94 2.48 5.45
C PRO A 230 20.57 1.07 5.93
N LEU A 231 20.55 0.05 5.06
CA LEU A 231 20.10 -1.30 5.39
C LEU A 231 20.93 -1.98 6.48
N TYR A 232 22.22 -1.65 6.62
CA TYR A 232 23.04 -2.16 7.71
C TYR A 232 22.69 -1.50 9.04
N ASP A 233 22.62 -0.17 9.06
CA ASP A 233 22.23 0.58 10.26
C ASP A 233 20.79 0.24 10.67
N TRP A 234 19.94 -0.05 9.68
CA TRP A 234 18.59 -0.57 9.87
C TRP A 234 18.61 -1.90 10.62
N TYR A 235 19.39 -2.89 10.15
CA TYR A 235 19.53 -4.17 10.84
C TYR A 235 20.10 -4.00 12.25
N ASP A 236 21.16 -3.22 12.39
CA ASP A 236 21.86 -2.96 13.65
C ASP A 236 20.94 -2.27 14.67
N ALA A 237 19.96 -1.47 14.21
CA ALA A 237 18.99 -0.80 15.06
C ALA A 237 17.74 -1.65 15.40
N VAL A 238 17.18 -2.38 14.43
CA VAL A 238 15.84 -3.00 14.60
C VAL A 238 15.87 -4.52 14.80
N ILE A 239 16.96 -5.21 14.45
CA ILE A 239 17.08 -6.67 14.51
C ILE A 239 18.19 -7.12 15.46
N ALA A 240 19.41 -6.60 15.29
CA ALA A 240 20.57 -7.07 16.05
C ALA A 240 20.36 -7.04 17.59
N PRO A 241 19.76 -5.98 18.19
CA PRO A 241 19.56 -5.92 19.64
C PRO A 241 18.60 -6.99 20.18
N LEU A 242 17.80 -7.60 19.30
CA LEU A 242 16.80 -8.58 19.68
C LEU A 242 17.41 -9.96 20.00
N GLU A 243 18.64 -10.25 19.58
CA GLU A 243 19.33 -11.53 19.83
C GLU A 243 18.46 -12.75 19.46
N LEU A 244 17.93 -12.76 18.23
CA LEU A 244 16.94 -13.74 17.80
C LEU A 244 17.57 -15.10 17.42
N PRO A 245 16.94 -16.23 17.79
CA PRO A 245 17.37 -17.53 17.32
C PRO A 245 17.04 -17.72 15.83
N ARG A 246 17.93 -18.40 15.10
CA ARG A 246 17.81 -18.63 13.64
C ARG A 246 17.25 -20.02 13.29
N ASP A 247 17.07 -20.89 14.28
CA ASP A 247 16.65 -22.29 14.12
C ASP A 247 15.12 -22.46 13.99
N ARG A 248 14.37 -21.37 14.05
CA ARG A 248 12.91 -21.38 14.12
C ARG A 248 12.29 -20.20 13.37
N PRO A 249 10.99 -20.25 13.09
CA PRO A 249 10.28 -19.13 12.49
C PRO A 249 10.33 -17.85 13.31
N LEU A 250 10.34 -16.72 12.61
CA LEU A 250 10.32 -15.38 13.16
C LEU A 250 9.07 -14.64 12.68
N ILE A 251 8.19 -14.28 13.62
CA ILE A 251 7.00 -13.48 13.33
C ILE A 251 7.20 -12.09 13.92
N LEU A 252 7.27 -11.08 13.05
CA LEU A 252 7.42 -9.68 13.44
C LEU A 252 6.06 -8.98 13.43
N ALA A 253 5.72 -8.27 14.50
CA ALA A 253 4.55 -7.41 14.61
C ALA A 253 5.01 -5.94 14.64
N PRO A 254 5.08 -5.25 13.47
CA PRO A 254 5.62 -3.88 13.36
C PRO A 254 4.69 -2.83 13.98
N PHE A 255 5.17 -1.66 14.36
CA PHE A 255 4.34 -0.57 14.89
C PHE A 255 4.61 0.75 14.15
N GLY A 256 3.57 1.53 13.88
CA GLY A 256 3.69 2.84 13.23
C GLY A 256 4.39 2.74 11.89
N ALA A 257 5.45 3.53 11.69
CA ALA A 257 6.23 3.54 10.44
C ALA A 257 6.83 2.16 10.08
N LEU A 258 7.07 1.28 11.06
CA LEU A 258 7.64 -0.05 10.77
C LEU A 258 6.70 -0.95 9.95
N HIS A 259 5.40 -0.64 9.86
CA HIS A 259 4.48 -1.34 8.96
C HIS A 259 4.79 -1.09 7.48
N ILE A 260 5.34 0.08 7.14
CA ILE A 260 5.66 0.46 5.76
C ILE A 260 7.15 0.33 5.45
N LEU A 261 8.01 0.40 6.47
CA LEU A 261 9.45 0.25 6.31
C LEU A 261 9.82 -1.23 6.17
N PRO A 262 10.47 -1.65 5.07
CA PRO A 262 10.67 -3.07 4.77
C PRO A 262 11.73 -3.68 5.70
N LEU A 263 11.28 -4.38 6.74
CA LEU A 263 12.16 -5.11 7.67
C LEU A 263 12.86 -6.30 6.97
N ASN A 264 12.25 -6.88 5.94
CA ASN A 264 12.79 -8.00 5.16
C ASN A 264 14.10 -7.67 4.42
N VAL A 265 14.39 -6.39 4.16
CA VAL A 265 15.64 -5.95 3.52
C VAL A 265 16.73 -5.50 4.49
N ALA A 266 16.48 -5.53 5.81
CA ALA A 266 17.52 -5.26 6.80
C ALA A 266 18.72 -6.17 6.54
N ARG A 267 19.93 -5.60 6.49
CA ARG A 267 21.14 -6.31 6.03
C ARG A 267 22.13 -6.46 7.17
N ASN A 268 22.46 -7.70 7.49
CA ASN A 268 23.41 -8.00 8.55
C ASN A 268 24.84 -7.67 8.10
N ARG A 269 25.56 -6.87 8.90
CA ARG A 269 26.93 -6.43 8.58
C ARG A 269 27.97 -7.54 8.61
N GLU A 270 27.78 -8.54 9.47
CA GLU A 270 28.71 -9.67 9.64
C GLU A 270 28.55 -10.70 8.53
N SER A 271 27.32 -11.11 8.24
CA SER A 271 27.03 -12.15 7.23
C SER A 271 26.84 -11.56 5.83
N ASN A 272 26.63 -10.25 5.72
CA ASN A 272 26.23 -9.55 4.50
C ASN A 272 24.90 -10.05 3.88
N ALA A 273 24.11 -10.81 4.64
CA ALA A 273 22.84 -11.38 4.21
C ALA A 273 21.68 -10.44 4.55
N TYR A 274 20.61 -10.53 3.76
CA TYR A 274 19.35 -9.87 4.08
C TYR A 274 18.58 -10.67 5.13
N LEU A 275 17.74 -10.00 5.91
CA LEU A 275 16.94 -10.63 6.96
C LEU A 275 16.10 -11.80 6.43
N VAL A 276 15.50 -11.63 5.26
CA VAL A 276 14.70 -12.66 4.58
C VAL A 276 15.51 -13.92 4.21
N ASP A 277 16.84 -13.83 4.15
CA ASP A 277 17.69 -15.01 3.94
C ASP A 277 18.10 -15.70 5.24
N GLU A 278 18.15 -14.95 6.34
CA GLU A 278 18.64 -15.43 7.63
C GLU A 278 17.54 -16.07 8.48
N TYR A 279 16.28 -15.65 8.29
CA TYR A 279 15.13 -16.11 9.07
C TYR A 279 14.00 -16.57 8.16
N GLN A 280 13.25 -17.57 8.64
CA GLN A 280 11.91 -17.86 8.09
C GLN A 280 10.98 -16.75 8.59
N LEU A 281 10.86 -15.69 7.79
CA LEU A 281 10.24 -14.44 8.20
C LEU A 281 8.75 -14.38 7.82
N ALA A 282 7.92 -14.01 8.78
CA ALA A 282 6.53 -13.61 8.54
C ALA A 282 6.18 -12.36 9.37
N PHE A 283 5.07 -11.73 9.01
CA PHE A 283 4.56 -10.54 9.67
C PHE A 283 3.22 -10.79 10.34
N ALA A 284 2.85 -9.93 11.28
CA ALA A 284 1.51 -9.86 11.84
C ALA A 284 1.14 -8.39 12.05
N PRO A 285 -0.15 -8.01 11.88
CA PRO A 285 -0.60 -6.67 12.24
C PRO A 285 -0.31 -6.33 13.72
N GLY A 286 -0.35 -7.35 14.59
CA GLY A 286 -0.10 -7.30 16.03
C GLY A 286 -0.18 -8.70 16.61
N LEU A 287 0.47 -8.97 17.74
CA LEU A 287 0.38 -10.29 18.38
C LEU A 287 -1.04 -10.56 18.92
N GLY A 288 -1.79 -9.53 19.31
CA GLY A 288 -3.22 -9.65 19.64
C GLY A 288 -4.05 -10.15 18.45
N ALA A 289 -3.83 -9.57 17.26
CA ALA A 289 -4.47 -10.03 16.03
C ALA A 289 -4.06 -11.47 15.67
N LEU A 290 -2.76 -11.79 15.77
CA LEU A 290 -2.25 -13.14 15.52
C LEU A 290 -2.90 -14.19 16.44
N SER A 291 -3.09 -13.85 17.73
CA SER A 291 -3.77 -14.71 18.68
C SER A 291 -5.22 -14.99 18.28
N VAL A 292 -5.95 -13.97 17.81
CA VAL A 292 -7.33 -14.15 17.34
C VAL A 292 -7.37 -15.01 16.08
N ILE A 293 -6.50 -14.74 15.10
CA ILE A 293 -6.39 -15.56 13.87
C ILE A 293 -6.09 -17.02 14.22
N TRP A 294 -5.19 -17.26 15.18
CA TRP A 294 -4.91 -18.60 15.69
C TRP A 294 -6.13 -19.26 16.31
N GLN A 295 -6.84 -18.58 17.20
CA GLN A 295 -8.05 -19.12 17.85
C GLN A 295 -9.13 -19.49 16.83
N GLN A 296 -9.34 -18.66 15.81
CA GLN A 296 -10.28 -18.93 14.72
C GLN A 296 -9.86 -20.14 13.89
N ALA A 297 -8.57 -20.27 13.57
CA ALA A 297 -8.04 -21.42 12.87
C ALA A 297 -8.31 -22.74 13.63
N GLN A 298 -8.25 -22.70 14.97
CA GLN A 298 -8.53 -23.87 15.84
C GLN A 298 -10.01 -24.22 15.94
N GLN A 299 -10.91 -23.24 15.79
CA GLN A 299 -12.37 -23.45 15.83
C GLN A 299 -12.93 -23.96 14.50
N THR A 300 -12.20 -23.75 13.40
CA THR A 300 -12.58 -24.25 12.09
C THR A 300 -12.40 -25.77 12.05
N PRO A 301 -13.45 -26.57 11.75
CA PRO A 301 -13.35 -28.03 11.74
C PRO A 301 -12.16 -28.50 10.89
N ALA A 302 -11.33 -29.36 11.47
CA ALA A 302 -10.28 -30.03 10.72
C ALA A 302 -10.90 -30.76 9.52
N ARG A 303 -10.25 -30.69 8.34
CA ARG A 303 -10.73 -31.40 7.14
C ARG A 303 -11.10 -32.84 7.49
N ALA A 304 -12.27 -33.28 7.00
CA ALA A 304 -12.75 -34.65 7.19
C ALA A 304 -11.74 -35.70 6.73
N THR A 305 -10.85 -35.36 5.78
CA THR A 305 -9.67 -36.16 5.45
C THR A 305 -8.42 -35.28 5.22
N PRO A 306 -7.25 -35.62 5.80
CA PRO A 306 -5.96 -34.99 5.47
C PRO A 306 -5.51 -35.16 4.02
N ALA A 307 -6.20 -36.01 3.26
CA ALA A 307 -5.88 -36.37 1.87
C ALA A 307 -6.54 -35.45 0.82
N GLU A 308 -7.53 -34.63 1.20
CA GLU A 308 -8.10 -33.66 0.26
C GLU A 308 -7.12 -32.50 0.04
N GLN A 309 -6.60 -32.42 -1.17
CA GLN A 309 -5.75 -31.31 -1.63
C GLN A 309 -6.56 -30.00 -1.70
N PRO A 310 -5.92 -28.84 -1.47
CA PRO A 310 -6.62 -27.56 -1.44
C PRO A 310 -7.19 -27.17 -2.80
N ALA A 311 -8.40 -26.62 -2.78
CA ALA A 311 -9.01 -25.98 -3.93
C ALA A 311 -8.40 -24.59 -4.14
N LEU A 312 -8.01 -24.31 -5.38
CA LEU A 312 -7.39 -23.05 -5.81
C LEU A 312 -8.39 -22.21 -6.62
N LEU A 313 -8.56 -20.95 -6.25
CA LEU A 313 -9.21 -19.92 -7.04
C LEU A 313 -8.14 -19.02 -7.64
N THR A 314 -8.08 -18.93 -8.97
CA THR A 314 -7.20 -17.95 -9.64
C THR A 314 -8.05 -16.85 -10.26
N VAL A 315 -7.79 -15.61 -9.87
CA VAL A 315 -8.44 -14.41 -10.39
C VAL A 315 -7.39 -13.61 -11.15
N ALA A 316 -7.65 -13.29 -12.42
CA ALA A 316 -6.71 -12.55 -13.26
C ALA A 316 -7.45 -11.51 -14.10
N TYR A 317 -7.21 -10.23 -13.83
CA TYR A 317 -7.77 -9.14 -14.59
C TYR A 317 -6.69 -8.20 -15.14
N PRO A 318 -6.41 -8.22 -16.45
CA PRO A 318 -5.33 -7.45 -17.04
C PRO A 318 -5.66 -5.98 -17.34
N GLY A 319 -6.94 -5.60 -17.28
CA GLY A 319 -7.45 -4.34 -17.81
C GLY A 319 -8.24 -4.53 -19.11
N HIS A 320 -8.85 -3.44 -19.61
CA HIS A 320 -9.78 -3.52 -20.75
C HIS A 320 -9.07 -3.59 -22.11
N ASN A 321 -8.04 -2.76 -22.32
CA ASN A 321 -7.40 -2.61 -23.62
C ASN A 321 -5.94 -3.10 -23.59
N PRO A 322 -5.59 -4.16 -24.35
CA PRO A 322 -4.22 -4.65 -24.48
C PRO A 322 -3.19 -3.65 -25.02
N GLN A 323 -3.64 -2.53 -25.60
CA GLN A 323 -2.75 -1.48 -26.12
C GLN A 323 -2.44 -0.41 -25.07
N ASP A 324 -3.16 -0.40 -23.95
CA ASP A 324 -2.91 0.58 -22.89
C ASP A 324 -1.65 0.21 -22.12
N LYS A 325 -0.87 1.23 -21.75
CA LYS A 325 0.35 1.05 -20.93
C LYS A 325 0.07 0.42 -19.56
N SER A 326 -1.15 0.56 -19.06
CA SER A 326 -1.59 -0.06 -17.80
C SER A 326 -1.99 -1.52 -17.97
N TYR A 327 -2.03 -2.09 -19.17
CA TYR A 327 -2.43 -3.48 -19.35
C TYR A 327 -1.40 -4.44 -18.75
N LEU A 328 -1.84 -5.35 -17.87
CA LEU A 328 -0.98 -6.35 -17.24
C LEU A 328 -0.91 -7.58 -18.16
N HIS A 329 0.14 -7.65 -18.98
CA HIS A 329 0.31 -8.70 -19.97
C HIS A 329 0.55 -10.08 -19.35
N GLN A 330 1.11 -10.14 -18.13
CA GLN A 330 1.57 -11.38 -17.51
C GLN A 330 0.59 -11.96 -16.50
N VAL A 331 -0.43 -11.21 -16.08
CA VAL A 331 -1.36 -11.64 -15.02
C VAL A 331 -2.18 -12.90 -15.39
N ILE A 332 -2.62 -13.04 -16.65
CA ILE A 332 -3.33 -14.24 -17.11
C ILE A 332 -2.35 -15.43 -17.29
N PRO A 333 -1.19 -15.25 -17.95
CA PRO A 333 -0.13 -16.27 -17.97
C PRO A 333 0.28 -16.75 -16.57
N GLU A 334 0.47 -15.83 -15.62
CA GLU A 334 0.78 -16.10 -14.21
C GLU A 334 -0.28 -17.00 -13.57
N ALA A 335 -1.55 -16.58 -13.61
CA ALA A 335 -2.65 -17.36 -13.06
C ALA A 335 -2.77 -18.75 -13.69
N SER A 336 -2.50 -18.87 -15.00
CA SER A 336 -2.50 -20.14 -15.72
C SER A 336 -1.35 -21.05 -15.30
N ALA A 337 -0.15 -20.51 -15.10
CA ALA A 337 1.02 -21.23 -14.61
C ALA A 337 0.83 -21.71 -13.17
N ILE A 338 0.23 -20.89 -12.32
CA ILE A 338 -0.13 -21.25 -10.95
C ILE A 338 -1.18 -22.38 -10.96
N ALA A 339 -2.24 -22.26 -11.76
CA ALA A 339 -3.25 -23.30 -11.91
C ALA A 339 -2.63 -24.64 -12.37
N ALA A 340 -1.63 -24.60 -13.25
CA ALA A 340 -0.93 -25.80 -13.72
C ALA A 340 -0.28 -26.60 -12.58
N ALA A 341 0.25 -25.94 -11.54
CA ALA A 341 0.81 -26.60 -10.36
C ALA A 341 -0.22 -27.42 -9.57
N PHE A 342 -1.51 -27.12 -9.72
CA PHE A 342 -2.62 -27.78 -9.03
C PHE A 342 -3.49 -28.64 -9.97
N THR A 343 -3.11 -28.84 -11.23
CA THR A 343 -3.88 -29.67 -12.18
C THR A 343 -4.09 -31.11 -11.72
N HIS A 344 -3.11 -31.69 -11.02
CA HIS A 344 -3.21 -33.02 -10.44
C HIS A 344 -4.30 -33.15 -9.36
N THR A 345 -4.77 -32.03 -8.79
CA THR A 345 -5.82 -32.01 -7.77
C THR A 345 -7.23 -31.97 -8.37
N GLY A 346 -7.37 -31.54 -9.63
CA GLY A 346 -8.65 -31.33 -10.31
C GLY A 346 -9.53 -30.22 -9.70
N ARG A 347 -9.00 -29.40 -8.77
CA ARG A 347 -9.75 -28.40 -8.00
C ARG A 347 -9.21 -26.99 -8.21
N CYS A 348 -9.21 -26.52 -9.46
CA CYS A 348 -8.86 -25.14 -9.80
C CYS A 348 -10.03 -24.42 -10.48
N THR A 349 -10.41 -23.26 -9.96
CA THR A 349 -11.47 -22.41 -10.52
C THR A 349 -10.83 -21.14 -11.09
N PRO A 350 -10.79 -20.97 -12.43
CA PRO A 350 -10.30 -19.75 -13.04
C PRO A 350 -11.42 -18.70 -13.20
N LEU A 351 -11.15 -17.48 -12.72
CA LEU A 351 -11.93 -16.26 -13.00
C LEU A 351 -11.01 -15.26 -13.71
N HIS A 352 -10.93 -15.35 -15.04
CA HIS A 352 -10.01 -14.53 -15.84
C HIS A 352 -10.77 -13.54 -16.74
N ALA A 353 -10.13 -12.40 -17.03
CA ALA A 353 -10.67 -11.35 -17.90
C ALA A 353 -12.12 -10.98 -17.49
N ALA A 354 -13.09 -11.14 -18.40
CA ALA A 354 -14.49 -10.77 -18.15
C ALA A 354 -15.17 -11.56 -17.00
N ALA A 355 -14.64 -12.75 -16.66
CA ALA A 355 -15.15 -13.54 -15.54
C ALA A 355 -14.63 -13.06 -14.18
N ALA A 356 -13.57 -12.25 -14.16
CA ALA A 356 -12.99 -11.69 -12.94
C ALA A 356 -13.82 -10.50 -12.44
N THR A 357 -15.04 -10.75 -11.94
CA THR A 357 -15.93 -9.72 -11.36
C THR A 357 -15.89 -9.76 -9.84
N PRO A 358 -16.10 -8.64 -9.12
CA PRO A 358 -16.14 -8.65 -7.65
C PRO A 358 -17.14 -9.67 -7.09
N THR A 359 -18.32 -9.77 -7.71
CA THR A 359 -19.38 -10.71 -7.30
C THR A 359 -18.96 -12.17 -7.48
N ALA A 360 -18.30 -12.51 -8.59
CA ALA A 360 -17.79 -13.86 -8.82
C ALA A 360 -16.70 -14.21 -7.80
N VAL A 361 -15.79 -13.27 -7.50
CA VAL A 361 -14.73 -13.48 -6.50
C VAL A 361 -15.33 -13.73 -5.12
N LEU A 362 -16.27 -12.89 -4.66
CA LEU A 362 -16.95 -13.06 -3.37
C LEU A 362 -17.66 -14.41 -3.26
N THR A 363 -18.33 -14.83 -4.33
CA THR A 363 -19.07 -16.11 -4.37
C THR A 363 -18.13 -17.31 -4.30
N GLN A 364 -17.04 -17.29 -5.09
CA GLN A 364 -16.12 -18.42 -5.18
C GLN A 364 -15.18 -18.50 -3.97
N ALA A 365 -14.76 -17.37 -3.41
CA ALA A 365 -13.80 -17.30 -2.30
C ALA A 365 -14.15 -18.23 -1.12
N ARG A 366 -15.44 -18.33 -0.78
CA ARG A 366 -15.95 -19.16 0.34
C ARG A 366 -15.61 -20.66 0.23
N GLN A 367 -15.41 -21.16 -0.98
CA GLN A 367 -15.21 -22.59 -1.26
C GLN A 367 -13.75 -22.99 -1.44
N HIS A 368 -12.83 -22.02 -1.47
CA HIS A 368 -11.43 -22.23 -1.83
C HIS A 368 -10.51 -22.01 -0.64
N GLN A 369 -9.42 -22.77 -0.60
CA GLN A 369 -8.40 -22.67 0.45
C GLN A 369 -7.22 -21.82 0.01
N LEU A 370 -6.96 -21.78 -1.30
CA LEU A 370 -5.94 -20.94 -1.91
C LEU A 370 -6.63 -19.97 -2.85
N LEU A 371 -6.35 -18.69 -2.68
CA LEU A 371 -6.82 -17.64 -3.59
C LEU A 371 -5.60 -16.92 -4.13
N HIS A 372 -5.46 -16.85 -5.45
CA HIS A 372 -4.48 -16.01 -6.12
C HIS A 372 -5.23 -14.94 -6.90
N ILE A 373 -4.99 -13.67 -6.57
CA ILE A 373 -5.64 -12.51 -7.21
C ILE A 373 -4.59 -11.62 -7.84
N GLY A 374 -4.49 -11.69 -9.16
CA GLY A 374 -3.66 -10.80 -9.98
C GLY A 374 -4.51 -9.74 -10.67
N CYS A 375 -4.25 -8.47 -10.36
CA CYS A 375 -4.93 -7.31 -10.96
C CYS A 375 -4.27 -6.00 -10.51
N HIS A 376 -4.79 -4.86 -10.95
CA HIS A 376 -4.41 -3.57 -10.38
C HIS A 376 -4.95 -3.40 -8.96
N GLY A 377 -4.10 -2.90 -8.07
CA GLY A 377 -4.49 -2.41 -6.75
C GLY A 377 -4.65 -0.90 -6.76
N LEU A 378 -5.74 -0.41 -6.16
CA LEU A 378 -5.89 1.01 -5.84
C LEU A 378 -5.73 1.20 -4.33
N PHE A 379 -4.80 2.05 -3.94
CA PHE A 379 -4.59 2.47 -2.57
C PHE A 379 -4.99 3.94 -2.40
N ASN A 380 -5.90 4.21 -1.47
CA ASN A 380 -6.34 5.55 -1.11
C ASN A 380 -6.11 5.78 0.40
N PRO A 381 -5.04 6.47 0.81
CA PRO A 381 -4.76 6.67 2.23
C PRO A 381 -5.72 7.63 2.94
N GLU A 382 -6.40 8.53 2.21
CA GLU A 382 -7.38 9.46 2.78
C GLU A 382 -8.74 8.79 3.06
N LYS A 383 -9.10 7.83 2.22
CA LYS A 383 -10.29 6.98 2.38
C LYS A 383 -9.93 5.50 2.22
N PRO A 384 -9.32 4.89 3.24
CA PRO A 384 -8.72 3.57 3.07
C PRO A 384 -9.76 2.49 2.79
N ASP A 385 -11.02 2.65 3.21
CA ASP A 385 -12.14 1.75 2.92
C ASP A 385 -12.51 1.68 1.43
N GLU A 386 -12.21 2.73 0.67
CA GLU A 386 -12.39 2.81 -0.80
C GLU A 386 -11.20 2.19 -1.59
N SER A 387 -10.10 1.85 -0.90
CA SER A 387 -9.00 1.07 -1.50
C SER A 387 -9.52 -0.29 -1.96
N GLY A 388 -9.01 -0.82 -3.06
CA GLY A 388 -9.60 -2.01 -3.67
C GLY A 388 -8.84 -2.63 -4.83
N LEU A 389 -9.26 -3.84 -5.18
CA LEU A 389 -8.77 -4.60 -6.33
C LEU A 389 -9.62 -4.28 -7.55
N VAL A 390 -8.99 -3.83 -8.63
CA VAL A 390 -9.68 -3.47 -9.88
C VAL A 390 -9.98 -4.74 -10.67
N LEU A 391 -11.26 -4.94 -10.96
CA LEU A 391 -11.81 -6.14 -11.61
C LEU A 391 -12.65 -5.72 -12.83
N HIS A 392 -13.21 -6.68 -13.56
CA HIS A 392 -13.79 -6.43 -14.89
C HIS A 392 -14.89 -5.36 -14.93
N ASP A 393 -15.79 -5.38 -13.96
CA ASP A 393 -17.01 -4.57 -13.92
C ASP A 393 -17.14 -3.78 -12.61
N GLY A 394 -16.01 -3.56 -11.93
CA GLY A 394 -15.99 -2.81 -10.69
C GLY A 394 -14.76 -3.06 -9.84
N ARG A 395 -14.88 -2.68 -8.57
CA ARG A 395 -13.78 -2.80 -7.60
C ARG A 395 -14.22 -3.65 -6.42
N LEU A 396 -13.36 -4.56 -6.00
CA LEU A 396 -13.50 -5.26 -4.73
C LEU A 396 -12.78 -4.45 -3.65
N THR A 397 -13.52 -3.57 -2.96
CA THR A 397 -12.98 -2.65 -1.95
C THR A 397 -12.76 -3.31 -0.59
N ILE A 398 -11.94 -2.69 0.26
CA ILE A 398 -11.75 -3.11 1.65
C ILE A 398 -13.09 -3.26 2.38
N GLN A 399 -13.99 -2.28 2.21
CA GLN A 399 -15.32 -2.33 2.80
C GLN A 399 -16.10 -3.59 2.39
N ARG A 400 -16.06 -3.98 1.11
CA ARG A 400 -16.73 -5.20 0.60
C ARG A 400 -16.06 -6.46 1.10
N ILE A 401 -14.73 -6.49 1.14
CA ILE A 401 -13.99 -7.65 1.65
C ILE A 401 -14.38 -7.89 3.11
N ILE A 402 -14.41 -6.83 3.91
CA ILE A 402 -14.84 -6.88 5.31
C ILE A 402 -16.31 -7.34 5.38
N SER A 403 -17.25 -6.67 4.72
CA SER A 403 -18.68 -6.91 4.95
C SER A 403 -19.28 -8.13 4.24
N GLU A 404 -18.71 -8.56 3.12
CA GLU A 404 -19.31 -9.56 2.21
C GLU A 404 -18.46 -10.81 2.03
N MET A 405 -17.14 -10.77 2.29
CA MET A 405 -16.27 -11.91 2.03
C MET A 405 -16.15 -12.84 3.24
N HIS A 406 -16.25 -14.15 2.99
CA HIS A 406 -16.06 -15.18 4.02
C HIS A 406 -14.90 -16.09 3.64
N LEU A 407 -13.81 -15.97 4.38
CA LEU A 407 -12.55 -16.67 4.16
C LEU A 407 -12.18 -17.62 5.30
N ALA A 408 -13.14 -18.05 6.13
CA ALA A 408 -12.89 -18.95 7.27
C ALA A 408 -12.17 -20.27 6.90
N HIS A 409 -12.22 -20.66 5.63
CA HIS A 409 -11.51 -21.83 5.10
C HIS A 409 -10.26 -21.48 4.27
N ALA A 410 -9.95 -20.20 4.04
CA ALA A 410 -8.81 -19.79 3.24
C ALA A 410 -7.51 -19.94 4.04
N ASP A 411 -6.67 -20.88 3.62
CA ASP A 411 -5.34 -21.11 4.17
C ASP A 411 -4.34 -20.07 3.65
N LEU A 412 -4.54 -19.56 2.42
CA LEU A 412 -3.67 -18.56 1.81
C LEU A 412 -4.44 -17.68 0.81
N VAL A 413 -4.28 -16.37 0.94
CA VAL A 413 -4.68 -15.38 -0.07
C VAL A 413 -3.46 -14.65 -0.58
N THR A 414 -3.23 -14.66 -1.89
CA THR A 414 -2.18 -13.92 -2.55
C THR A 414 -2.75 -12.73 -3.30
N LEU A 415 -2.37 -11.53 -2.90
CA LEU A 415 -2.67 -10.28 -3.61
C LEU A 415 -1.47 -9.90 -4.49
N ALA A 416 -1.47 -10.36 -5.73
CA ALA A 416 -0.53 -9.94 -6.77
C ALA A 416 -1.02 -8.62 -7.39
N ALA A 417 -1.07 -7.58 -6.55
CA ALA A 417 -1.60 -6.26 -6.89
C ALA A 417 -0.80 -5.18 -6.17
N CYS A 418 -0.47 -4.08 -6.87
CA CYS A 418 0.31 -2.96 -6.33
C CYS A 418 -0.25 -2.43 -5.01
N LEU A 419 0.64 -2.08 -4.08
CA LEU A 419 0.32 -1.47 -2.76
C LEU A 419 -0.67 -2.27 -1.89
N SER A 420 -0.98 -3.52 -2.23
CA SER A 420 -1.99 -4.35 -1.54
C SER A 420 -1.64 -4.70 -0.09
N GLY A 421 -0.35 -4.68 0.26
CA GLY A 421 0.15 -4.87 1.62
C GLY A 421 0.41 -3.57 2.39
N ARG A 422 0.39 -2.41 1.71
CA ARG A 422 0.70 -1.12 2.33
C ARG A 422 -0.50 -0.62 3.14
N PRO A 423 -0.37 -0.39 4.46
CA PRO A 423 -1.46 0.19 5.22
C PRO A 423 -1.51 1.71 5.13
N ALA A 424 -2.72 2.25 5.19
CA ALA A 424 -2.96 3.63 5.60
C ALA A 424 -2.75 3.71 7.12
N LEU A 425 -1.73 4.45 7.55
CA LEU A 425 -1.36 4.58 8.96
C LEU A 425 -2.20 5.65 9.64
N ASN A 426 -2.84 5.30 10.75
CA ASN A 426 -3.63 6.18 11.59
C ASN A 426 -3.11 6.17 13.03
N ARG A 427 -3.52 7.15 13.85
CA ARG A 427 -3.27 7.15 15.30
C ARG A 427 -3.85 5.89 15.94
N GLY A 428 -3.18 5.39 16.99
CA GLY A 428 -3.54 4.13 17.66
C GLY A 428 -3.14 2.86 16.89
N ASP A 429 -2.31 3.00 15.86
CA ASP A 429 -1.89 1.89 14.99
C ASP A 429 -3.08 1.15 14.35
N GLU A 430 -4.18 1.88 14.10
CA GLU A 430 -5.35 1.44 13.33
C GLU A 430 -5.03 1.43 11.83
N ALA A 431 -3.99 0.66 11.48
CA ALA A 431 -3.55 0.42 10.12
C ALA A 431 -4.62 -0.34 9.35
N MET A 432 -4.94 0.13 8.14
CA MET A 432 -5.89 -0.54 7.23
C MET A 432 -5.27 -0.73 5.85
N SER A 433 -5.29 -1.97 5.36
CA SER A 433 -4.75 -2.41 4.06
C SER A 433 -5.64 -3.48 3.45
N LEU A 434 -5.49 -3.75 2.15
CA LEU A 434 -6.17 -4.88 1.50
C LEU A 434 -5.75 -6.20 2.15
N ALA A 435 -4.47 -6.37 2.49
CA ALA A 435 -3.99 -7.55 3.19
C ALA A 435 -4.67 -7.77 4.56
N GLN A 436 -4.77 -6.70 5.38
CA GLN A 436 -5.49 -6.77 6.65
C GLN A 436 -6.96 -7.09 6.47
N SER A 437 -7.63 -6.51 5.45
CA SER A 437 -9.03 -6.79 5.17
C SER A 437 -9.29 -8.27 4.87
N MET A 438 -8.37 -8.95 4.19
CA MET A 438 -8.44 -10.39 3.92
C MET A 438 -8.27 -11.22 5.20
N LEU A 439 -7.36 -10.82 6.10
CA LEU A 439 -7.26 -11.43 7.44
C LEU A 439 -8.57 -11.23 8.21
N THR A 440 -9.16 -10.04 8.15
CA THR A 440 -10.45 -9.75 8.80
C THR A 440 -11.63 -10.51 8.18
N ALA A 441 -11.55 -10.89 6.91
CA ALA A 441 -12.52 -11.76 6.27
C ALA A 441 -12.36 -13.23 6.67
N GLY A 442 -11.29 -13.59 7.40
CA GLY A 442 -11.05 -14.93 7.96
C GLY A 442 -9.86 -15.68 7.35
N ALA A 443 -9.09 -15.07 6.44
CA ALA A 443 -7.91 -15.71 5.88
C ALA A 443 -6.85 -15.96 6.97
N ARG A 444 -6.20 -17.12 6.92
CA ARG A 444 -5.13 -17.47 7.87
C ARG A 444 -3.80 -16.84 7.51
N VAL A 445 -3.54 -16.71 6.22
CA VAL A 445 -2.30 -16.17 5.66
C VAL A 445 -2.64 -15.28 4.47
N VAL A 446 -2.01 -14.12 4.40
CA VAL A 446 -2.15 -13.20 3.27
C VAL A 446 -0.79 -12.71 2.80
N THR A 447 -0.58 -12.65 1.48
CA THR A 447 0.57 -11.96 0.90
C THR A 447 0.13 -10.68 0.19
N GLY A 448 0.91 -9.62 0.30
CA GLY A 448 0.65 -8.34 -0.38
C GLY A 448 1.93 -7.52 -0.55
N SER A 449 1.89 -6.53 -1.44
CA SER A 449 3.06 -5.69 -1.78
C SER A 449 3.06 -4.33 -1.08
N LEU A 450 4.23 -3.86 -0.65
CA LEU A 450 4.42 -2.53 -0.05
C LEU A 450 4.47 -1.39 -1.09
N TRP A 451 4.84 -1.67 -2.33
CA TRP A 451 4.93 -0.71 -3.43
C TRP A 451 4.40 -1.29 -4.74
N SER A 452 4.41 -0.49 -5.81
CA SER A 452 4.03 -0.93 -7.16
C SER A 452 5.07 -1.89 -7.73
N VAL A 453 4.62 -3.03 -8.26
CA VAL A 453 5.50 -4.11 -8.70
C VAL A 453 5.54 -4.25 -10.21
N ASP A 454 6.62 -4.83 -10.72
CA ASP A 454 6.76 -5.18 -12.13
C ASP A 454 5.96 -6.45 -12.46
N ASP A 455 5.11 -6.38 -13.48
CA ASP A 455 4.20 -7.46 -13.92
C ASP A 455 4.97 -8.74 -14.30
N THR A 456 6.10 -8.59 -15.01
CA THR A 456 6.91 -9.74 -15.46
C THR A 456 7.59 -10.45 -14.29
N THR A 457 8.23 -9.69 -13.43
CA THR A 457 8.95 -10.24 -12.28
C THR A 457 7.99 -10.89 -11.29
N THR A 458 6.82 -10.28 -11.07
CA THR A 458 5.75 -10.81 -10.22
C THR A 458 5.26 -12.17 -10.72
N SER A 459 5.07 -12.30 -12.03
CA SER A 459 4.68 -13.58 -12.66
C SER A 459 5.67 -14.71 -12.40
N VAL A 460 6.96 -14.44 -12.51
CA VAL A 460 8.00 -15.43 -12.22
C VAL A 460 8.05 -15.76 -10.73
N LEU A 461 7.97 -14.74 -9.86
CA LEU A 461 8.00 -14.89 -8.41
C LEU A 461 6.85 -15.78 -7.94
N PHE A 462 5.60 -15.50 -8.36
CA PHE A 462 4.45 -16.28 -7.90
C PHE A 462 4.36 -17.66 -8.53
N THR A 463 4.89 -17.84 -9.75
CA THR A 463 5.02 -19.18 -10.34
C THR A 463 5.94 -20.08 -9.50
N ASP A 464 7.12 -19.58 -9.09
CA ASP A 464 8.03 -20.33 -8.20
C ASP A 464 7.40 -20.55 -6.81
N PHE A 465 6.85 -19.49 -6.22
CA PHE A 465 6.16 -19.56 -4.93
C PHE A 465 5.07 -20.63 -4.88
N TYR A 466 4.17 -20.67 -5.87
CA TYR A 466 3.07 -21.65 -5.88
C TYR A 466 3.53 -23.07 -6.22
N GLN A 467 4.62 -23.26 -6.96
CA GLN A 467 5.22 -24.59 -7.12
C GLN A 467 5.67 -25.16 -5.77
N GLN A 468 6.28 -24.32 -4.93
CA GLN A 468 6.70 -24.71 -3.60
C GLN A 468 5.51 -24.94 -2.66
N VAL A 469 4.50 -24.05 -2.68
CA VAL A 469 3.27 -24.23 -1.90
C VAL A 469 2.54 -25.52 -2.30
N ALA A 470 2.45 -25.82 -3.59
CA ALA A 470 1.87 -27.07 -4.09
C ALA A 470 2.63 -28.32 -3.59
N SER A 471 3.93 -28.20 -3.33
CA SER A 471 4.76 -29.26 -2.74
C SER A 471 4.65 -29.39 -1.21
N GLY A 472 3.84 -28.54 -0.57
CA GLY A 472 3.63 -28.53 0.88
C GLY A 472 4.58 -27.63 1.67
N THR A 473 5.36 -26.78 0.99
CA THR A 473 6.19 -25.76 1.66
C THR A 473 5.31 -24.68 2.25
N ALA A 474 5.63 -24.24 3.48
CA ALA A 474 4.89 -23.16 4.14
C ALA A 474 5.06 -21.82 3.38
N PRO A 475 4.02 -20.96 3.32
CA PRO A 475 4.06 -19.70 2.56
C PRO A 475 5.28 -18.81 2.85
N ALA A 476 5.67 -18.65 4.11
CA ALA A 476 6.83 -17.81 4.46
C ALA A 476 8.15 -18.34 3.89
N ILE A 477 8.32 -19.66 3.90
CA ILE A 477 9.50 -20.31 3.32
C ILE A 477 9.46 -20.19 1.79
N ALA A 478 8.28 -20.43 1.20
CA ALA A 478 8.09 -20.36 -0.24
C ALA A 478 8.39 -18.97 -0.80
N LEU A 479 7.92 -17.92 -0.12
CA LEU A 479 8.16 -16.54 -0.54
C LEU A 479 9.65 -16.18 -0.42
N ALA A 480 10.30 -16.53 0.68
CA ALA A 480 11.72 -16.28 0.86
C ALA A 480 12.58 -16.96 -0.21
N GLN A 481 12.24 -18.21 -0.58
CA GLN A 481 12.92 -18.93 -1.66
C GLN A 481 12.67 -18.30 -3.03
N ALA A 482 11.41 -17.96 -3.36
CA ALA A 482 11.08 -17.31 -4.62
C ALA A 482 11.77 -15.94 -4.78
N THR A 483 11.75 -15.12 -3.72
CA THR A 483 12.48 -13.84 -3.65
C THR A 483 13.99 -14.03 -3.88
N ARG A 484 14.59 -15.08 -3.30
CA ARG A 484 16.00 -15.42 -3.52
C ARG A 484 16.27 -15.82 -4.98
N THR A 485 15.38 -16.60 -5.60
CA THR A 485 15.46 -16.97 -7.01
C THR A 485 15.48 -15.71 -7.90
N ILE A 486 14.56 -14.77 -7.67
CA ILE A 486 14.49 -13.50 -8.42
C ILE A 486 15.79 -12.70 -8.25
N ARG A 487 16.26 -12.54 -7.02
CA ARG A 487 17.48 -11.74 -6.73
C ARG A 487 18.75 -12.31 -7.36
N GLN A 488 18.79 -13.61 -7.66
CA GLN A 488 19.92 -14.23 -8.35
C GLN A 488 19.94 -13.92 -9.86
N GLN A 489 18.82 -13.45 -10.42
CA GLN A 489 18.73 -13.06 -11.83
C GLN A 489 19.35 -11.68 -12.06
N PRO A 490 20.33 -11.53 -12.97
CA PRO A 490 21.04 -10.25 -13.20
C PRO A 490 20.12 -9.05 -13.47
N GLN A 491 19.01 -9.26 -14.18
CA GLN A 491 18.05 -8.22 -14.53
C GLN A 491 17.15 -7.80 -13.37
N TRP A 492 17.05 -8.59 -12.29
CA TRP A 492 16.14 -8.37 -11.17
C TRP A 492 16.84 -8.35 -9.80
N GLN A 493 18.15 -8.08 -9.77
CA GLN A 493 18.91 -8.02 -8.51
C GLN A 493 18.48 -6.86 -7.59
N HIS A 494 17.97 -5.77 -8.18
CA HIS A 494 17.57 -4.58 -7.44
C HIS A 494 16.36 -4.87 -6.51
N PRO A 495 16.38 -4.40 -5.24
CA PRO A 495 15.32 -4.68 -4.23
C PRO A 495 13.89 -4.40 -4.68
N PHE A 496 13.71 -3.44 -5.59
CA PHE A 496 12.41 -3.14 -6.22
C PHE A 496 11.65 -4.41 -6.67
N TYR A 497 12.35 -5.36 -7.27
CA TYR A 497 11.76 -6.54 -7.90
C TYR A 497 11.38 -7.65 -6.92
N TRP A 498 12.04 -7.74 -5.77
CA TRP A 498 11.95 -8.93 -4.92
C TRP A 498 11.59 -8.65 -3.46
N ALA A 499 11.71 -7.40 -3.01
CA ALA A 499 11.49 -7.02 -1.61
C ALA A 499 10.08 -6.48 -1.33
N ALA A 500 9.26 -6.26 -2.36
CA ALA A 500 7.96 -5.63 -2.23
C ALA A 500 6.97 -6.47 -1.42
N PHE A 501 7.01 -7.79 -1.61
CA PHE A 501 6.02 -8.70 -1.04
C PHE A 501 6.36 -9.13 0.37
N GLN A 502 5.33 -9.09 1.22
CA GLN A 502 5.35 -9.61 2.57
C GLN A 502 4.26 -10.65 2.76
N VAL A 503 4.48 -11.55 3.72
CA VAL A 503 3.51 -12.57 4.12
C VAL A 503 3.10 -12.34 5.57
N SER A 504 1.81 -12.30 5.82
CA SER A 504 1.22 -11.97 7.12
C SER A 504 0.30 -13.07 7.63
N GLY A 505 0.25 -13.27 8.95
CA GLY A 505 -0.61 -14.27 9.61
C GLY A 505 0.13 -15.57 9.97
N LEU A 506 -0.53 -16.72 9.88
CA LEU A 506 -0.01 -18.03 10.28
C LEU A 506 0.90 -18.68 9.22
N ALA A 507 1.80 -17.88 8.62
CA ALA A 507 2.52 -18.18 7.38
C ALA A 507 3.55 -19.33 7.46
N HIS A 508 3.79 -19.88 8.65
CA HIS A 508 4.68 -21.03 8.87
C HIS A 508 3.95 -22.36 8.96
N GLN A 509 2.61 -22.33 8.97
CA GLN A 509 1.80 -23.54 8.82
C GLN A 509 1.71 -23.89 7.33
N PRO A 510 1.96 -25.15 6.93
CA PRO A 510 1.80 -25.54 5.54
C PRO A 510 0.32 -25.45 5.14
N SER A 511 0.04 -24.81 4.01
CA SER A 511 -1.32 -24.66 3.45
C SER A 511 -1.91 -25.99 2.92
N ALA A 512 -1.09 -27.05 2.86
CA ALA A 512 -1.50 -28.41 2.54
C ALA A 512 -0.59 -29.41 3.27
N ARG A 513 -1.16 -30.45 3.91
CA ARG A 513 -0.36 -31.59 4.40
C ARG A 513 0.22 -32.33 3.18
N PRO A 514 1.56 -32.49 3.06
CA PRO A 514 2.15 -33.04 1.85
C PRO A 514 1.79 -34.53 1.67
N THR A 515 1.36 -34.90 0.46
CA THR A 515 1.56 -36.26 -0.04
C THR A 515 2.97 -36.34 -0.60
N ARG A 516 3.71 -37.36 -0.16
CA ARG A 516 5.14 -37.50 -0.42
C ARG A 516 5.39 -37.85 -1.89
N THR A 517 5.57 -36.85 -2.75
CA THR A 517 6.19 -37.01 -4.07
C THR A 517 7.21 -35.92 -4.28
N THR A 518 8.47 -36.33 -4.40
CA THR A 518 9.60 -35.47 -4.78
C THR A 518 9.30 -34.69 -6.06
N PRO A 519 9.58 -33.37 -6.12
CA PRO A 519 9.36 -32.58 -7.32
C PRO A 519 10.41 -32.94 -8.39
N PRO A 520 10.05 -32.94 -9.69
CA PRO A 520 11.04 -33.05 -10.76
C PRO A 520 11.79 -31.72 -10.90
N ALA A 521 13.12 -31.80 -11.04
CA ALA A 521 13.97 -30.66 -11.37
C ALA A 521 13.76 -30.24 -12.83
N SER A 522 12.79 -29.35 -13.12
CA SER A 522 12.65 -28.76 -14.47
C SER A 522 11.78 -27.49 -14.58
N SER A 523 11.36 -26.86 -13.48
CA SER A 523 10.31 -25.84 -13.54
C SER A 523 10.77 -24.43 -13.94
N LEU A 524 12.02 -24.04 -13.67
CA LEU A 524 12.52 -22.69 -14.01
C LEU A 524 12.78 -22.52 -15.52
N ALA A 525 13.41 -23.52 -16.16
CA ALA A 525 13.76 -23.47 -17.58
C ALA A 525 12.53 -23.43 -18.52
N THR A 526 11.41 -24.00 -18.06
CA THR A 526 10.15 -24.03 -18.83
C THR A 526 9.45 -22.67 -18.80
N ALA A 527 9.45 -21.97 -17.67
CA ALA A 527 8.93 -20.61 -17.55
C ALA A 527 9.80 -19.59 -18.31
N GLU A 528 11.12 -19.77 -18.26
CA GLU A 528 12.10 -18.94 -18.98
C GLU A 528 11.98 -19.10 -20.51
N GLN A 529 11.75 -20.33 -21.01
CA GLN A 529 11.51 -20.57 -22.43
C GLN A 529 10.18 -19.99 -22.94
N ALA A 530 9.11 -20.04 -22.14
CA ALA A 530 7.84 -19.41 -22.50
C ALA A 530 7.98 -17.88 -22.60
N HIS A 531 8.76 -17.27 -21.71
CA HIS A 531 9.07 -15.84 -21.71
C HIS A 531 9.95 -15.41 -22.91
N LEU A 532 11.00 -16.17 -23.23
CA LEU A 532 11.87 -15.89 -24.38
C LEU A 532 11.15 -16.04 -25.73
N GLN A 533 10.19 -16.96 -25.84
CA GLN A 533 9.35 -17.09 -27.03
C GLN A 533 8.41 -15.90 -27.22
N ALA A 534 7.91 -15.29 -26.13
CA ALA A 534 7.12 -14.07 -26.19
C ALA A 534 7.94 -12.86 -26.65
N ILE A 535 9.18 -12.73 -26.19
CA ILE A 535 10.12 -11.67 -26.59
C ILE A 535 10.47 -11.77 -28.09
N SER A 536 10.58 -12.99 -28.63
CA SER A 536 10.95 -13.20 -30.05
C SER A 536 9.89 -12.76 -31.07
N ARG A 537 8.64 -12.49 -30.64
CA ARG A 537 7.53 -12.06 -31.52
C ARG A 537 7.35 -10.55 -31.61
N GLY A 538 8.08 -9.76 -30.80
CA GLY A 538 8.12 -8.30 -30.90
C GLY A 538 9.45 -7.81 -31.47
N GLY A 539 9.55 -7.63 -32.78
CA GLY A 539 10.75 -7.10 -33.43
C GLY A 539 10.93 -5.58 -33.24
N LYS A 540 12.12 -5.18 -32.74
CA LYS A 540 12.97 -3.97 -32.99
C LYS A 540 12.27 -2.64 -33.39
N SER A 541 12.58 -1.43 -32.90
CA SER A 541 13.81 -0.81 -32.36
C SER A 541 13.51 0.60 -31.78
N MET A 542 14.38 1.07 -30.88
CA MET A 542 14.62 2.44 -30.33
C MET A 542 14.39 3.60 -31.33
N SER A 543 14.08 4.86 -30.95
CA SER A 543 14.46 5.68 -29.79
C SER A 543 13.41 6.76 -29.48
N ASN A 544 13.08 7.00 -28.20
CA ASN A 544 12.14 8.04 -27.78
C ASN A 544 12.75 9.10 -26.82
N ASP A 545 14.06 9.07 -26.63
CA ASP A 545 14.73 9.80 -25.56
C ASP A 545 14.56 11.33 -25.67
N ALA A 546 14.39 11.90 -26.87
CA ALA A 546 14.19 13.35 -27.02
C ALA A 546 12.81 13.86 -26.56
N GLN A 547 11.79 12.99 -26.53
CA GLN A 547 10.43 13.37 -26.13
C GLN A 547 10.26 13.38 -24.60
N GLN A 548 11.04 12.54 -23.90
CA GLN A 548 11.07 12.45 -22.44
C GLN A 548 11.47 13.79 -21.77
N HIS A 549 12.47 14.49 -22.33
CA HIS A 549 13.11 15.63 -21.65
C HIS A 549 12.30 16.94 -21.62
N ALA A 550 11.35 17.15 -22.53
CA ALA A 550 10.46 18.32 -22.46
C ALA A 550 9.38 18.10 -21.40
N ASP A 551 8.79 16.90 -21.38
CA ASP A 551 7.85 16.46 -20.35
C ASP A 551 8.52 16.49 -18.97
N ASP A 552 9.79 16.10 -18.86
CA ASP A 552 10.56 16.14 -17.60
C ASP A 552 10.72 17.57 -17.04
N LEU A 553 10.96 18.59 -17.88
CA LEU A 553 11.08 19.99 -17.39
C LEU A 553 9.73 20.58 -16.95
N PHE A 554 8.64 20.22 -17.62
CA PHE A 554 7.30 20.61 -17.23
C PHE A 554 6.86 19.89 -15.95
N GLU A 555 7.12 18.59 -15.83
CA GLU A 555 6.89 17.84 -14.59
C GLU A 555 7.75 18.37 -13.44
N ILE A 556 9.02 18.70 -13.67
CA ILE A 556 9.86 19.34 -12.65
C ILE A 556 9.25 20.68 -12.22
N ALA A 557 8.80 21.53 -13.15
CA ALA A 557 8.19 22.80 -12.79
C ALA A 557 6.90 22.64 -11.98
N ILE A 558 6.04 21.69 -12.35
CA ILE A 558 4.79 21.37 -11.63
C ILE A 558 5.10 20.81 -10.24
N LEU A 559 6.03 19.84 -10.14
CA LEU A 559 6.47 19.28 -8.86
C LEU A 559 7.05 20.35 -7.93
N ARG A 560 7.87 21.27 -8.46
CA ARG A 560 8.43 22.37 -7.66
C ARG A 560 7.38 23.39 -7.22
N LEU A 561 6.32 23.62 -8.01
CA LEU A 561 5.21 24.49 -7.62
C LEU A 561 4.33 23.86 -6.53
N ASP A 562 4.09 22.55 -6.59
CA ASP A 562 3.36 21.81 -5.56
C ASP A 562 4.16 21.74 -4.24
N GLU A 563 5.48 21.53 -4.32
CA GLU A 563 6.39 21.62 -3.17
C GLU A 563 6.44 23.04 -2.56
N LEU A 564 6.45 24.10 -3.41
CA LEU A 564 6.34 25.50 -2.98
C LEU A 564 5.03 25.78 -2.23
N TYR A 565 3.94 25.14 -2.65
CA TYR A 565 2.64 25.26 -2.02
C TYR A 565 2.60 24.58 -0.65
N ASP A 566 3.07 23.33 -0.57
CA ASP A 566 3.03 22.53 0.66
C ASP A 566 3.95 23.10 1.77
N ASP A 567 5.10 23.69 1.40
CA ASP A 567 6.09 24.22 2.34
C ASP A 567 5.99 25.74 2.61
N ALA A 568 4.94 26.40 2.12
CA ALA A 568 4.74 27.86 2.20
C ALA A 568 4.94 28.45 3.61
N SER A 569 4.48 27.72 4.64
CA SER A 569 4.56 28.13 6.05
C SER A 569 5.96 27.96 6.69
N VAL A 570 6.80 27.11 6.11
CA VAL A 570 8.21 26.92 6.50
C VAL A 570 9.08 28.00 5.83
N LEU A 571 8.79 28.31 4.56
CA LEU A 571 9.41 29.42 3.84
C LEU A 571 9.17 30.76 4.54
N LEU A 572 7.97 31.01 5.09
CA LEU A 572 7.66 32.20 5.92
C LEU A 572 8.58 32.37 7.13
N ARG A 573 8.95 31.26 7.77
CA ARG A 573 9.81 31.26 8.95
C ARG A 573 11.28 31.52 8.61
N LYS A 574 11.73 31.15 7.40
CA LYS A 574 13.14 31.28 6.97
C LYS A 574 13.43 32.56 6.17
N ALA A 575 12.56 32.96 5.23
CA ALA A 575 12.79 34.09 4.30
C ALA A 575 12.29 35.46 4.86
N GLY A 576 11.34 35.45 5.79
CA GLY A 576 10.72 36.68 6.30
C GLY A 576 9.72 37.31 5.32
N ALA A 577 8.85 38.20 5.84
CA ALA A 577 7.67 38.69 5.11
C ALA A 577 7.99 39.52 3.85
N ALA A 578 9.09 40.29 3.85
CA ALA A 578 9.48 41.12 2.72
C ALA A 578 9.99 40.30 1.52
N GLN A 579 10.83 39.30 1.77
CA GLN A 579 11.34 38.39 0.72
C GLN A 579 10.22 37.55 0.12
N LEU A 580 9.29 37.08 0.94
CA LEU A 580 8.10 36.36 0.46
C LEU A 580 7.14 37.21 -0.34
N THR A 581 7.00 38.50 -0.02
CA THR A 581 6.22 39.43 -0.83
C THR A 581 6.84 39.57 -2.23
N GLN A 582 8.17 39.67 -2.31
CA GLN A 582 8.90 39.77 -3.58
C GLN A 582 8.83 38.48 -4.41
N ILE A 583 8.95 37.30 -3.78
CA ILE A 583 8.77 36.00 -4.45
C ILE A 583 7.32 35.88 -4.97
N MET A 584 6.34 36.24 -4.15
CA MET A 584 4.93 36.21 -4.52
C MET A 584 4.61 37.13 -5.70
N GLU A 585 5.15 38.35 -5.73
CA GLU A 585 4.99 39.27 -6.86
C GLU A 585 5.57 38.68 -8.16
N ARG A 586 6.73 38.03 -8.07
CA ARG A 586 7.40 37.41 -9.22
C ARG A 586 6.67 36.18 -9.75
N VAL A 587 6.18 35.30 -8.87
CA VAL A 587 5.33 34.15 -9.24
C VAL A 587 3.99 34.63 -9.81
N ASN A 588 3.41 35.70 -9.25
CA ASN A 588 2.16 36.26 -9.75
C ASN A 588 2.32 36.92 -11.13
N GLN A 589 3.47 37.54 -11.40
CA GLN A 589 3.81 38.04 -12.73
C GLN A 589 3.94 36.88 -13.74
N LEU A 590 4.69 35.82 -13.38
CA LEU A 590 4.81 34.62 -14.23
C LEU A 590 3.46 33.95 -14.50
N ALA A 591 2.55 33.94 -13.52
CA ALA A 591 1.19 33.43 -13.71
C ALA A 591 0.39 34.27 -14.72
N GLN A 592 0.55 35.60 -14.69
CA GLN A 592 -0.08 36.50 -15.66
C GLN A 592 0.51 36.33 -17.06
N ASP A 593 1.83 36.19 -17.15
CA ASP A 593 2.53 35.96 -18.41
C ASP A 593 2.10 34.61 -19.01
N THR A 594 2.00 33.56 -18.19
CA THR A 594 1.48 32.23 -18.61
C THR A 594 0.05 32.32 -19.14
N ALA A 595 -0.81 33.12 -18.50
CA ALA A 595 -2.20 33.30 -18.94
C ALA A 595 -2.32 34.04 -20.28
N ALA A 596 -1.36 34.90 -20.59
CA ALA A 596 -1.34 35.70 -21.81
C ALA A 596 -0.80 34.95 -23.04
N LEU A 597 -0.16 33.78 -22.85
CA LEU A 597 0.34 32.93 -23.93
C LEU A 597 -0.82 32.37 -24.78
N ALA A 598 -0.58 32.12 -26.07
CA ALA A 598 -1.50 31.31 -26.87
C ALA A 598 -1.44 29.84 -26.41
N ASP A 599 -2.50 29.07 -26.65
CA ASP A 599 -2.60 27.66 -26.18
C ASP A 599 -1.61 26.72 -26.89
N ASP A 600 -0.98 27.17 -27.97
CA ASP A 600 0.05 26.47 -28.74
C ASP A 600 1.46 27.10 -28.60
N ASP A 601 1.64 28.11 -27.74
CA ASP A 601 2.90 28.84 -27.57
C ASP A 601 3.88 28.10 -26.65
N GLU A 602 4.49 27.05 -27.18
CA GLU A 602 5.49 26.23 -26.47
C GLU A 602 6.72 27.03 -26.06
N THR A 603 7.16 27.96 -26.90
CA THR A 603 8.39 28.72 -26.66
C THR A 603 8.17 29.69 -25.51
N GLY A 604 7.02 30.38 -25.50
CA GLY A 604 6.62 31.22 -24.39
C GLY A 604 6.39 30.44 -23.09
N LEU A 605 5.75 29.26 -23.16
CA LEU A 605 5.49 28.43 -21.95
C LEU A 605 6.80 27.92 -21.33
N LEU A 606 7.73 27.53 -22.17
CA LEU A 606 9.04 27.10 -21.76
C LEU A 606 9.88 28.26 -21.18
N ASP A 607 9.77 29.46 -21.75
CA ASP A 607 10.42 30.65 -21.22
C ASP A 607 9.89 30.99 -19.82
N VAL A 608 8.59 30.84 -19.58
CA VAL A 608 7.99 30.95 -18.24
C VAL A 608 8.58 29.90 -17.29
N VAL A 609 8.66 28.63 -17.71
CA VAL A 609 9.24 27.55 -16.90
C VAL A 609 10.70 27.84 -16.55
N ASN A 610 11.49 28.30 -17.52
CA ASN A 610 12.88 28.67 -17.28
C ASN A 610 13.00 29.86 -16.33
N GLN A 611 12.11 30.86 -16.42
CA GLN A 611 12.09 31.99 -15.50
C GLN A 611 11.70 31.58 -14.07
N LEU A 612 10.78 30.61 -13.94
CA LEU A 612 10.42 30.02 -12.65
C LEU A 612 11.61 29.26 -12.04
N LEU A 613 12.30 28.45 -12.83
CA LEU A 613 13.49 27.73 -12.38
C LEU A 613 14.62 28.70 -12.00
N ASN A 614 14.82 29.78 -12.76
CA ASN A 614 15.78 30.83 -12.40
C ASN A 614 15.39 31.54 -11.09
N LEU A 615 14.10 31.78 -10.85
CA LEU A 615 13.64 32.31 -9.55
C LEU A 615 13.99 31.39 -8.39
N ILE A 616 13.82 30.08 -8.56
CA ILE A 616 14.20 29.08 -7.55
C ILE A 616 15.73 29.03 -7.38
N GLU A 617 16.49 29.16 -8.46
CA GLU A 617 17.95 29.11 -8.44
C GLU A 617 18.62 30.34 -7.82
N GLU A 618 18.05 31.53 -8.01
CA GLU A 618 18.60 32.81 -7.57
C GLU A 618 18.26 33.14 -6.11
N ASP A 619 17.14 32.64 -5.59
CA ASP A 619 16.77 32.82 -4.19
C ASP A 619 17.41 31.72 -3.32
N ALA A 620 18.35 32.11 -2.46
CA ALA A 620 19.12 31.14 -1.65
C ALA A 620 18.24 30.25 -0.76
N THR A 621 17.11 30.77 -0.27
CA THR A 621 16.16 30.03 0.58
C THR A 621 15.36 29.02 -0.24
N LEU A 622 14.91 29.40 -1.44
CA LEU A 622 14.24 28.49 -2.37
C LEU A 622 15.22 27.44 -2.89
N ARG A 623 16.44 27.83 -3.25
CA ARG A 623 17.48 26.93 -3.76
C ARG A 623 17.86 25.86 -2.75
N GLU A 624 18.14 26.23 -1.50
CA GLU A 624 18.50 25.27 -0.42
C GLU A 624 17.37 24.25 -0.20
N ARG A 625 16.11 24.65 -0.40
CA ARG A 625 14.95 23.81 -0.10
C ARG A 625 14.48 22.95 -1.26
N LEU A 626 14.51 23.50 -2.48
CA LEU A 626 13.87 22.94 -3.67
C LEU A 626 14.86 22.33 -4.65
N ILE A 627 16.16 22.64 -4.53
CA ILE A 627 17.20 22.10 -5.41
C ILE A 627 18.18 21.27 -4.58
N PRO A 628 18.21 19.93 -4.73
CA PRO A 628 19.20 19.08 -4.08
C PRO A 628 20.63 19.54 -4.42
N ALA A 629 21.52 19.55 -3.43
CA ALA A 629 22.86 20.15 -3.52
C ALA A 629 23.75 19.64 -4.67
N ASP A 630 23.44 18.45 -5.21
CA ASP A 630 24.24 17.76 -6.25
C ASP A 630 23.60 17.83 -7.67
N THR A 631 22.59 18.66 -7.90
CA THR A 631 21.87 18.75 -9.19
C THR A 631 22.63 19.63 -10.21
N ASP A 632 23.15 19.07 -11.31
CA ASP A 632 23.78 19.82 -12.42
C ASP A 632 22.74 20.24 -13.48
N ILE A 633 22.13 21.41 -13.24
CA ILE A 633 21.10 21.98 -14.13
C ILE A 633 21.69 22.52 -15.44
N ALA A 634 23.00 22.83 -15.49
CA ALA A 634 23.65 23.30 -16.71
C ALA A 634 23.80 22.17 -17.74
N ALA A 635 24.03 20.94 -17.29
CA ALA A 635 24.03 19.73 -18.13
C ALA A 635 22.65 19.45 -18.75
N ALA A 636 21.56 19.65 -18.00
CA ALA A 636 20.18 19.52 -18.50
C ALA A 636 19.85 20.57 -19.58
N ARG A 637 20.41 21.78 -19.46
CA ARG A 637 20.22 22.86 -20.46
C ARG A 637 21.02 22.63 -21.75
N ALA A 638 22.23 22.06 -21.66
CA ALA A 638 23.17 21.92 -22.79
C ALA A 638 22.77 20.86 -23.84
N GLN A 639 21.99 19.84 -23.48
CA GLN A 639 21.55 18.78 -24.41
C GLN A 639 20.53 19.26 -25.47
N ARG A 640 20.06 20.51 -25.37
CA ARG A 640 18.95 21.03 -26.20
C ARG A 640 19.38 21.62 -27.54
N THR A 641 20.60 22.13 -27.67
CA THR A 641 21.07 22.81 -28.91
C THR A 641 21.21 21.84 -30.09
N VAL A 642 21.35 20.54 -29.83
CA VAL A 642 21.54 19.50 -30.85
C VAL A 642 20.22 19.03 -31.49
N THR A 643 19.08 19.20 -30.80
CA THR A 643 17.81 18.54 -31.16
C THR A 643 16.87 19.42 -32.01
N GLN A 644 17.15 20.73 -32.12
CA GLN A 644 16.29 21.68 -32.84
C GLN A 644 16.19 21.44 -34.37
N HIS A 645 17.05 20.60 -34.97
CA HIS A 645 17.09 20.41 -36.42
C HIS A 645 16.17 19.30 -36.98
N VAL A 646 15.53 18.47 -36.15
CA VAL A 646 14.90 17.22 -36.65
C VAL A 646 13.35 17.21 -36.60
N ALA A 647 12.70 18.22 -36.01
CA ALA A 647 11.30 18.10 -35.58
C ALA A 647 10.22 18.82 -36.44
N ALA A 648 10.35 18.88 -37.77
CA ALA A 648 9.35 19.53 -38.63
C ALA A 648 8.55 18.52 -39.48
N GLN A 649 7.47 17.91 -38.94
CA GLN A 649 6.38 17.31 -39.75
C GLN A 649 5.00 17.38 -39.04
N SER A 650 3.97 17.72 -39.83
CA SER A 650 2.76 18.48 -39.48
C SER A 650 1.55 17.71 -38.92
N GLN A 651 1.70 16.44 -38.50
CA GLN A 651 0.63 15.72 -37.76
C GLN A 651 0.85 15.73 -36.24
N LYS A 652 2.05 16.12 -35.79
CA LYS A 652 2.41 16.30 -34.38
C LYS A 652 1.87 17.60 -33.79
N GLU A 653 1.57 18.62 -34.60
CA GLU A 653 1.28 19.97 -34.12
C GLU A 653 -0.04 20.09 -33.34
N GLN A 654 -1.09 19.35 -33.72
CA GLN A 654 -2.38 19.40 -33.00
C GLN A 654 -2.36 18.67 -31.64
N LYS A 655 -1.73 17.48 -31.55
CA LYS A 655 -1.54 16.77 -30.27
C LYS A 655 -0.57 17.52 -29.35
N ARG A 656 0.40 18.23 -29.95
CA ARG A 656 1.37 19.08 -29.25
C ARG A 656 0.72 20.33 -28.67
N ALA A 657 -0.11 21.03 -29.44
CA ALA A 657 -0.86 22.20 -28.96
C ALA A 657 -1.82 21.85 -27.80
N ALA A 658 -2.52 20.72 -27.86
CA ALA A 658 -3.41 20.30 -26.77
C ALA A 658 -2.65 20.00 -25.46
N HIS A 659 -1.49 19.35 -25.56
CA HIS A 659 -0.60 19.08 -24.41
C HIS A 659 0.00 20.37 -23.84
N ILE A 660 0.43 21.30 -24.70
CA ILE A 660 0.93 22.62 -24.28
C ILE A 660 -0.16 23.41 -23.54
N ALA A 661 -1.41 23.36 -24.04
CA ALA A 661 -2.54 24.01 -23.40
C ALA A 661 -2.85 23.43 -22.00
N GLU A 662 -2.76 22.11 -21.85
CA GLU A 662 -2.93 21.42 -20.56
C GLU A 662 -1.81 21.79 -19.57
N CYS A 663 -0.55 21.74 -20.00
CA CYS A 663 0.59 22.16 -19.18
C CYS A 663 0.49 23.65 -18.79
N LYS A 664 0.13 24.53 -19.73
CA LYS A 664 -0.11 25.96 -19.48
C LYS A 664 -1.16 26.17 -18.40
N GLN A 665 -2.29 25.46 -18.49
CA GLN A 665 -3.39 25.59 -17.54
C GLN A 665 -3.00 25.10 -16.14
N THR A 666 -2.30 23.96 -16.04
CA THR A 666 -1.82 23.40 -14.77
C THR A 666 -0.81 24.33 -14.11
N ILE A 667 0.23 24.75 -14.83
CA ILE A 667 1.25 25.67 -14.32
C ILE A 667 0.62 27.00 -13.86
N HIS A 668 -0.31 27.56 -14.64
CA HIS A 668 -1.04 28.78 -14.25
C HIS A 668 -1.83 28.60 -12.95
N ASN A 669 -2.55 27.48 -12.82
CA ASN A 669 -3.36 27.19 -11.64
C ASN A 669 -2.50 27.00 -10.39
N ASP A 670 -1.38 26.29 -10.51
CA ASP A 670 -0.47 26.02 -9.39
C ASP A 670 0.25 27.30 -8.94
N MET A 671 0.71 28.14 -9.86
CA MET A 671 1.26 29.46 -9.51
C MET A 671 0.23 30.33 -8.75
N ARG A 672 -1.04 30.31 -9.18
CA ARG A 672 -2.11 31.04 -8.47
C ARG A 672 -2.39 30.46 -7.08
N ARG A 673 -2.30 29.14 -6.93
CA ARG A 673 -2.49 28.41 -5.67
C ARG A 673 -1.38 28.80 -4.68
N VAL A 674 -0.12 28.80 -5.11
CA VAL A 674 1.04 29.30 -4.34
C VAL A 674 0.85 30.75 -3.91
N CYS A 675 0.49 31.66 -4.83
CA CYS A 675 0.26 33.06 -4.49
C CYS A 675 -0.88 33.27 -3.49
N THR A 676 -1.91 32.42 -3.53
CA THR A 676 -3.06 32.50 -2.62
C THR A 676 -2.67 32.07 -1.21
N GLU A 677 -1.89 30.99 -1.07
CA GLU A 677 -1.41 30.55 0.24
C GLU A 677 -0.40 31.53 0.84
N PHE A 678 0.50 32.10 0.04
CA PHE A 678 1.43 33.13 0.51
C PHE A 678 0.70 34.39 1.01
N ARG A 679 -0.36 34.82 0.31
CA ARG A 679 -1.24 35.92 0.76
C ARG A 679 -1.93 35.58 2.09
N ARG A 680 -2.44 34.36 2.24
CA ARG A 680 -3.09 33.89 3.48
C ARG A 680 -2.12 33.96 4.65
N LEU A 681 -0.89 33.51 4.45
CA LEU A 681 0.17 33.49 5.47
C LEU A 681 0.64 34.90 5.88
N LEU A 682 0.77 35.82 4.92
CA LEU A 682 1.16 37.22 5.19
C LEU A 682 0.07 38.03 5.92
N GLN A 683 -1.19 37.60 5.88
CA GLN A 683 -2.32 38.25 6.56
C GLN A 683 -2.58 37.73 7.98
N GLN A 684 -1.86 36.70 8.44
CA GLN A 684 -2.01 36.19 9.81
C GLN A 684 -1.32 37.14 10.81
N PRO A 685 -1.98 37.53 11.93
CA PRO A 685 -1.34 38.32 12.97
C PRO A 685 -0.18 37.53 13.57
N THR A 686 1.04 38.07 13.56
CA THR A 686 2.18 37.45 14.24
C THR A 686 1.87 37.33 15.74
N ALA A 687 1.72 36.11 16.23
CA ALA A 687 1.52 35.85 17.66
C ALA A 687 2.71 36.41 18.46
N PRO A 688 2.48 37.06 19.63
CA PRO A 688 3.57 37.58 20.44
C PRO A 688 4.44 36.42 20.94
N THR A 689 5.73 36.50 20.64
CA THR A 689 6.77 35.57 21.08
C THR A 689 6.75 35.46 22.60
N ALA A 690 6.50 34.25 23.11
CA ALA A 690 6.60 33.95 24.54
C ALA A 690 8.03 34.23 25.05
N PRO A 691 8.20 34.84 26.23
CA PRO A 691 9.52 35.18 26.74
C PRO A 691 10.29 33.91 27.10
N SER A 692 11.51 33.83 26.57
CA SER A 692 12.55 32.87 26.94
C SER A 692 12.62 32.69 28.46
N LYS A 693 12.36 31.47 28.94
CA LYS A 693 12.72 31.04 30.29
C LYS A 693 13.65 29.84 30.22
N ARG A 694 14.93 30.11 30.45
CA ARG A 694 15.72 29.47 31.52
C ARG A 694 16.35 30.58 32.36
N PRO A 695 16.66 30.35 33.64
CA PRO A 695 16.53 29.11 34.41
C PRO A 695 15.17 28.95 35.08
#